data_AF-A0A1Y2AAW4-F1
#
_entry.id   AF-A0A1Y2AAW4-F1
#
_cell.length_a   1.000
_cell.length_b   1.000
_cell.length_c   1.000
_cell.angle_alpha   90.00
_cell.angle_beta   90.00
_cell.angle_gamma   90.00
#
_symmetry.space_group_name_H-M   'P 1'
#
loop_
_entity.id
_entity.type
_entity.pdbx_description
1 polymer ?
#
loop_
_entity_poly.entity_id
_entity_poly.type
_entity_poly.pdbx_seq_one_letter_code
_entity_poly.pdbx_strand_id
1 'polypeptide(L)'
;MGNRNWSPEATLGDAQVYVWQPAEPAPPVPSLASSYVQVGPWAEEDGIIADAELDLTLRNLSLEPPAAGHPVKSEVIEESDDEDWVLVHDGSNPGMDRRASGPAQQPAVDFKTFVQQIVAASSPNELPLRSSLPLHSSALGTFEGIEPAKDDDYDIGDTPCPRRDRELLNRATGRRRANSRNGGSSRSKPIRRPAWLRAAHEGPKNKHAENVMSLKGLKNIERPPPHPWTRDERELLCVINRWYEFRNAADVSVIFNSITGLELRPRVIRDHFHNHLRLYGGNAYAEYRRVIEMTPFDDPFGVYKHTRDMIEAEAKALGVAIRHRNIEVVLPSGGAATAKSELTRRYYKRLVRLASKNSGEADSASSSQDSSTSASSILGPSGSKFPVLPRHLAFRVWSPTSRTKWTNRGFISEIFSSWNGGVPPPVDPDSERSFMYLAHAHMSLFGNASVFVSVTTSLLQAINYAHEFDSDAQIAVINLDHISLKEQHKKHQANDLLSWMQSQGQAQWARYKGACETLIWGDIPKEAVICDFPLASLQHLAHTYKDCNKLLSLAAFTPKFRIDDDSGKVIRKKHQTGTIAKKLRERCMTLDQDIARAMGRVAAYFGLGQSGVSLLQIREFVSMLVDGWNIQDAPMNELHAMRELAMKFAFAFPRQSSFLLQDVMQTFIEGIRIGSRNMDYFAVRARRQKHRTPSDDDCLTPVDRTLAARKVPRNRETFQSILLPSSHTNVLKF
;
A
#
# COMPACT_ATOMS: atom_id res chain seq x y z
N MET A 1 28.72 55.22 38.79
CA MET A 1 28.58 56.68 38.94
C MET A 1 27.65 57.20 37.85
N GLY A 2 26.58 57.91 38.22
CA GLY A 2 25.75 58.79 37.36
C GLY A 2 24.77 58.09 36.41
N ASN A 3 23.47 58.02 36.75
CA ASN A 3 22.42 59.01 36.43
C ASN A 3 21.79 58.85 35.03
N ARG A 4 20.55 58.34 34.96
CA ARG A 4 19.33 59.15 34.74
C ARG A 4 18.09 58.26 34.64
N ASN A 5 17.09 58.66 35.42
CA ASN A 5 15.71 58.20 35.43
C ASN A 5 15.05 58.31 34.06
N TRP A 6 14.02 57.49 33.83
CA TRP A 6 12.65 57.95 33.53
C TRP A 6 11.71 56.73 33.58
N SER A 7 10.75 56.77 34.50
CA SER A 7 9.45 56.07 34.40
C SER A 7 8.40 57.16 34.17
N PRO A 8 7.26 56.81 33.54
CA PRO A 8 6.09 56.56 34.39
C PRO A 8 5.20 55.39 33.94
N GLU A 9 4.69 54.71 34.98
CA GLU A 9 3.36 54.14 35.16
C GLU A 9 2.51 53.76 33.93
N ALA A 10 2.31 52.45 33.78
CA ALA A 10 1.03 51.89 33.36
C ALA A 10 0.71 50.70 34.29
N THR A 11 -0.42 50.79 34.96
CA THR A 11 -1.02 49.85 35.90
C THR A 11 -1.30 48.50 35.23
N LEU A 12 -0.66 47.43 35.72
CA LEU A 12 -1.02 46.05 35.44
C LEU A 12 -1.87 45.50 36.59
N GLY A 13 -3.04 44.96 36.25
CA GLY A 13 -3.94 44.28 37.16
C GLY A 13 -3.35 42.98 37.72
N ASP A 14 -3.86 42.63 38.89
CA ASP A 14 -3.48 41.52 39.75
C ASP A 14 -3.32 40.18 39.02
N ALA A 15 -2.09 39.66 39.05
CA ALA A 15 -1.81 38.24 38.86
C ALA A 15 -1.32 37.67 40.19
N GLN A 16 -2.15 36.84 40.82
CA GLN A 16 -1.80 36.08 42.02
C GLN A 16 -0.61 35.15 41.74
N VAL A 17 0.49 35.37 42.46
CA VAL A 17 1.63 34.45 42.52
C VAL A 17 1.22 33.27 43.39
N TYR A 18 0.96 32.11 42.77
CA TYR A 18 0.89 30.84 43.49
C TYR A 18 2.32 30.41 43.84
N VAL A 19 2.70 30.60 45.10
CA VAL A 19 3.91 29.98 45.68
C VAL A 19 3.62 28.50 45.89
N TRP A 20 4.36 27.65 45.18
CA TRP A 20 4.30 26.19 45.32
C TRP A 20 5.01 25.80 46.63
N GLN A 21 4.26 25.39 47.64
CA GLN A 21 4.80 24.77 48.85
C GLN A 21 4.93 23.25 48.64
N PRO A 22 6.05 22.63 49.04
CA PRO A 22 6.22 21.18 48.94
C PRO A 22 5.28 20.47 49.93
N ALA A 23 4.64 19.41 49.45
CA ALA A 23 3.70 18.59 50.20
C ALA A 23 4.37 17.91 51.42
N GLU A 24 3.71 17.99 52.57
CA GLU A 24 4.07 17.24 53.78
C GLU A 24 3.93 15.72 53.57
N PRO A 25 4.77 14.90 54.22
CA PRO A 25 4.69 13.45 54.12
C PRO A 25 3.45 12.89 54.82
N ALA A 26 2.78 11.96 54.14
CA ALA A 26 1.59 11.28 54.64
C ALA A 26 1.84 10.51 55.95
N PRO A 27 0.88 10.49 56.90
CA PRO A 27 1.00 9.71 58.12
C PRO A 27 0.91 8.20 57.86
N PRO A 28 1.55 7.37 58.70
CA PRO A 28 1.59 5.92 58.52
C PRO A 28 0.21 5.28 58.71
N VAL A 29 -0.14 4.39 57.78
CA VAL A 29 -1.37 3.60 57.78
C VAL A 29 -1.33 2.55 58.91
N PRO A 30 -2.37 2.40 59.75
CA PRO A 30 -2.41 1.35 60.76
C PRO A 30 -2.61 -0.03 60.13
N SER A 31 -1.83 -1.00 60.60
CA SER A 31 -1.90 -2.42 60.21
C SER A 31 -3.25 -3.02 60.62
N LEU A 32 -4.05 -3.43 59.63
CA LEU A 32 -5.25 -4.24 59.88
C LEU A 32 -4.84 -5.69 60.14
N ALA A 33 -5.05 -6.11 61.38
CA ALA A 33 -4.95 -7.48 61.81
C ALA A 33 -5.99 -8.36 61.09
N SER A 34 -5.50 -9.51 60.61
CA SER A 34 -6.27 -10.59 60.00
C SER A 34 -7.31 -11.13 60.99
N SER A 35 -8.60 -10.98 60.65
CA SER A 35 -9.70 -11.67 61.32
C SER A 35 -9.96 -12.99 60.60
N TYR A 36 -9.58 -14.08 61.26
CA TYR A 36 -9.96 -15.44 60.91
C TYR A 36 -11.48 -15.59 61.05
N VAL A 37 -12.18 -15.88 59.95
CA VAL A 37 -13.57 -16.36 59.98
C VAL A 37 -13.53 -17.88 60.09
N GLN A 38 -13.90 -18.39 61.27
CA GLN A 38 -14.27 -19.79 61.48
C GLN A 38 -15.57 -20.08 60.73
N VAL A 39 -15.53 -21.04 59.80
CA VAL A 39 -16.73 -21.66 59.22
C VAL A 39 -16.90 -23.02 59.88
N GLY A 40 -18.01 -23.20 60.60
CA GLY A 40 -18.40 -24.45 61.25
C GLY A 40 -18.92 -25.50 60.25
N PRO A 41 -18.97 -26.79 60.65
CA PRO A 41 -19.25 -27.91 59.76
C PRO A 41 -20.75 -28.06 59.51
N TRP A 42 -21.12 -28.26 58.25
CA TRP A 42 -22.43 -28.75 57.85
C TRP A 42 -22.34 -30.22 57.45
N ALA A 43 -23.42 -30.91 57.78
CA ALA A 43 -23.57 -32.33 57.94
C ALA A 43 -23.33 -33.17 56.67
N GLU A 44 -22.87 -34.38 56.94
CA GLU A 44 -22.97 -35.58 56.11
C GLU A 44 -24.42 -35.86 55.73
N GLU A 45 -24.66 -36.20 54.46
CA GLU A 45 -25.68 -37.19 54.09
C GLU A 45 -25.32 -37.82 52.73
N ASP A 46 -25.51 -39.13 52.71
CA ASP A 46 -25.05 -40.14 51.76
C ASP A 46 -25.62 -40.05 50.33
N GLY A 47 -24.93 -40.70 49.37
CA GLY A 47 -25.63 -41.26 48.19
C GLY A 47 -24.89 -41.41 46.85
N ILE A 48 -23.91 -42.32 46.78
CA ILE A 48 -23.64 -43.34 45.72
C ILE A 48 -23.96 -42.99 44.23
N ILE A 49 -22.94 -43.00 43.35
CA ILE A 49 -22.77 -43.93 42.18
C ILE A 49 -21.52 -43.55 41.32
N ALA A 50 -20.65 -44.55 41.17
CA ALA A 50 -19.72 -44.91 40.08
C ALA A 50 -18.49 -44.02 39.72
N ASP A 51 -17.34 -44.48 40.23
CA ASP A 51 -16.18 -44.98 39.47
C ASP A 51 -15.84 -44.32 38.12
N ALA A 52 -14.84 -43.45 38.16
CA ALA A 52 -13.82 -43.36 37.11
C ALA A 52 -12.48 -43.03 37.78
N GLU A 53 -11.67 -44.07 38.00
CA GLU A 53 -10.24 -43.94 38.32
C GLU A 53 -9.56 -43.07 37.26
N LEU A 54 -8.95 -41.97 37.69
CA LEU A 54 -7.91 -41.31 36.91
C LEU A 54 -6.73 -41.00 37.83
N ASP A 55 -5.68 -41.75 37.57
CA ASP A 55 -4.38 -41.79 38.20
C ASP A 55 -3.72 -40.38 38.20
N LEU A 56 -3.55 -39.80 39.38
CA LEU A 56 -2.90 -38.51 39.62
C LEU A 56 -1.70 -38.71 40.56
N THR A 57 -0.58 -39.19 40.01
CA THR A 57 0.71 -39.11 40.72
C THR A 57 1.33 -37.73 40.52
N LEU A 58 1.02 -36.79 41.41
CA LEU A 58 1.81 -35.57 41.63
C LEU A 58 2.84 -35.86 42.73
N ARG A 59 4.11 -36.08 42.34
CA ARG A 59 5.24 -36.04 43.27
C ARG A 59 5.63 -34.59 43.52
N ASN A 60 5.49 -34.17 44.77
CA ASN A 60 6.14 -33.00 45.35
C ASN A 60 7.66 -33.18 45.30
N LEU A 61 8.36 -32.27 44.62
CA LEU A 61 9.81 -32.07 44.81
C LEU A 61 10.01 -30.73 45.52
N SER A 62 10.17 -30.84 46.84
CA SER A 62 10.76 -29.83 47.70
C SER A 62 12.26 -29.74 47.37
N LEU A 63 12.74 -28.56 46.97
CA LEU A 63 14.16 -28.29 46.77
C LEU A 63 14.77 -27.84 48.10
N GLU A 64 15.56 -28.72 48.71
CA GLU A 64 16.55 -28.33 49.72
C GLU A 64 17.84 -27.82 49.04
N PRO A 65 18.59 -26.89 49.67
CA PRO A 65 19.84 -26.35 49.11
C PRO A 65 21.03 -27.25 49.45
N PRO A 66 22.01 -27.46 48.54
CA PRO A 66 23.21 -28.21 48.88
C PRO A 66 24.24 -27.32 49.58
N ALA A 67 24.75 -27.86 50.69
CA ALA A 67 25.91 -27.37 51.43
C ALA A 67 27.24 -27.61 50.68
N ALA A 68 28.24 -26.84 51.08
CA ALA A 68 29.59 -26.76 50.56
C ALA A 68 30.45 -28.04 50.74
N GLY A 69 31.44 -28.23 49.85
CA GLY A 69 32.64 -29.00 50.22
C GLY A 69 33.45 -29.66 49.08
N HIS A 70 34.62 -29.05 48.79
CA HIS A 70 35.90 -29.63 48.34
C HIS A 70 36.28 -29.84 46.85
N PRO A 71 37.59 -29.68 46.53
CA PRO A 71 38.08 -29.16 45.25
C PRO A 71 38.63 -30.26 44.32
N VAL A 72 38.55 -30.01 43.02
CA VAL A 72 39.16 -30.87 41.99
C VAL A 72 40.34 -30.16 41.33
N LYS A 73 41.43 -30.90 41.24
CA LYS A 73 42.75 -30.57 40.70
C LYS A 73 42.66 -30.14 39.22
N SER A 74 43.37 -29.07 38.89
CA SER A 74 43.69 -28.65 37.53
C SER A 74 44.86 -29.48 37.00
N GLU A 75 44.64 -30.22 35.92
CA GLU A 75 45.70 -30.80 35.09
C GLU A 75 46.09 -29.83 33.98
N VAL A 76 47.40 -29.69 33.84
CA VAL A 76 48.17 -28.85 32.91
C VAL A 76 48.59 -29.73 31.73
N ILE A 77 48.39 -29.26 30.51
CA ILE A 77 49.03 -29.76 29.28
C ILE A 77 49.37 -28.50 28.47
N GLU A 78 50.57 -27.95 28.62
CA GLU A 78 51.71 -28.08 27.69
C GLU A 78 51.41 -27.50 26.29
N GLU A 79 51.72 -26.21 26.12
CA GLU A 79 52.02 -25.58 24.83
C GLU A 79 53.54 -25.40 24.76
N SER A 80 54.15 -25.85 23.66
CA SER A 80 55.53 -25.56 23.28
C SER A 80 55.62 -25.30 21.77
N ASP A 81 55.94 -24.04 21.46
CA ASP A 81 56.92 -23.48 20.50
C ASP A 81 57.32 -24.23 19.21
N ASP A 82 57.37 -23.47 18.11
CA ASP A 82 58.52 -23.24 17.19
C ASP A 82 58.01 -22.44 15.95
N GLU A 83 58.39 -21.16 15.77
CA GLU A 83 59.49 -20.65 14.90
C GLU A 83 59.25 -20.92 13.37
N ASP A 84 59.47 -20.06 12.36
CA ASP A 84 60.20 -18.80 12.26
C ASP A 84 60.12 -18.19 10.83
N TRP A 85 60.45 -16.89 10.73
CA TRP A 85 60.93 -16.01 9.60
C TRP A 85 60.43 -16.15 8.13
N VAL A 86 60.11 -15.00 7.50
CA VAL A 86 61.04 -14.16 6.68
C VAL A 86 60.26 -13.08 5.91
N LEU A 87 60.65 -11.83 6.14
CA LEU A 87 60.32 -10.64 5.34
C LEU A 87 61.23 -10.56 4.10
N VAL A 88 60.65 -10.30 2.92
CA VAL A 88 61.39 -9.86 1.73
C VAL A 88 60.80 -8.55 1.22
N HIS A 89 61.64 -7.52 1.18
CA HIS A 89 61.45 -6.25 0.49
C HIS A 89 61.32 -6.44 -1.02
N ASP A 90 60.55 -5.58 -1.71
CA ASP A 90 61.05 -4.59 -2.69
C ASP A 90 59.89 -4.03 -3.54
N GLY A 91 60.04 -2.82 -4.08
CA GLY A 91 59.25 -2.36 -5.22
C GLY A 91 58.70 -0.95 -5.14
N SER A 92 59.55 0.01 -5.49
CA SER A 92 59.27 1.45 -5.59
C SER A 92 58.55 1.86 -6.88
N ASN A 93 57.92 3.05 -6.83
CA ASN A 93 57.70 4.06 -7.90
C ASN A 93 56.50 3.92 -8.89
N PRO A 94 56.08 5.00 -9.58
CA PRO A 94 55.50 6.27 -9.08
C PRO A 94 54.23 6.66 -9.90
N GLY A 95 53.43 7.68 -9.50
CA GLY A 95 52.32 8.07 -10.39
C GLY A 95 51.38 9.20 -10.00
N MET A 96 51.75 10.41 -10.42
CA MET A 96 50.91 11.49 -10.95
C MET A 96 49.76 12.08 -10.10
N ASP A 97 50.04 13.29 -9.62
CA ASP A 97 49.09 14.38 -9.38
C ASP A 97 48.23 14.69 -10.62
N ARG A 98 46.90 14.67 -10.45
CA ARG A 98 45.98 15.55 -11.19
C ARG A 98 44.89 16.06 -10.27
N ARG A 99 45.03 17.33 -9.87
CA ARG A 99 43.94 18.17 -9.33
C ARG A 99 42.90 18.38 -10.42
N ALA A 100 41.64 18.04 -10.13
CA ALA A 100 40.48 18.61 -10.80
C ALA A 100 39.45 19.00 -9.72
N SER A 101 39.30 20.30 -9.55
CA SER A 101 38.30 20.98 -8.73
C SER A 101 36.89 20.74 -9.28
N GLY A 102 36.05 20.05 -8.51
CA GLY A 102 34.60 19.98 -8.72
C GLY A 102 33.86 21.08 -7.94
N PRO A 103 32.68 21.52 -8.39
CA PRO A 103 31.94 22.63 -7.78
C PRO A 103 31.35 22.23 -6.42
N ALA A 104 31.37 23.21 -5.50
CA ALA A 104 30.90 23.10 -4.12
C ALA A 104 29.48 22.52 -4.03
N GLN A 105 29.35 21.41 -3.30
CA GLN A 105 28.06 20.92 -2.81
C GLN A 105 27.53 21.94 -1.78
N GLN A 106 26.32 22.44 -2.01
CA GLN A 106 25.59 23.19 -0.98
C GLN A 106 25.32 22.26 0.21
N PRO A 107 25.49 22.74 1.46
CA PRO A 107 25.27 21.91 2.64
C PRO A 107 23.79 21.54 2.75
N ALA A 108 23.53 20.27 3.05
CA ALA A 108 22.21 19.78 3.40
C ALA A 108 21.66 20.57 4.60
N VAL A 109 20.46 21.12 4.47
CA VAL A 109 19.77 21.82 5.55
C VAL A 109 19.47 20.82 6.66
N ASP A 110 19.94 21.11 7.88
CA ASP A 110 19.69 20.32 9.07
C ASP A 110 18.17 20.24 9.33
N PHE A 111 17.66 19.01 9.40
CA PHE A 111 16.24 18.72 9.64
C PHE A 111 15.76 19.28 10.99
N LYS A 112 16.66 19.44 11.96
CA LYS A 112 16.36 20.11 13.25
C LYS A 112 15.95 21.55 13.03
N THR A 113 16.66 22.27 12.15
CA THR A 113 16.35 23.65 11.76
C THR A 113 15.02 23.73 11.00
N PHE A 114 14.73 22.75 10.14
CA PHE A 114 13.46 22.67 9.42
C PHE A 114 12.25 22.47 10.35
N VAL A 115 12.34 21.55 11.31
CA VAL A 115 11.26 21.33 12.29
C VAL A 115 11.08 22.55 13.20
N GLN A 116 12.18 23.17 13.64
CA GLN A 116 12.11 24.41 14.42
C GLN A 116 11.51 25.57 13.63
N GLN A 117 11.78 25.67 12.32
CA GLN A 117 11.17 26.68 11.44
C GLN A 117 9.67 26.46 11.24
N ILE A 118 9.19 25.22 11.16
CA ILE A 118 7.74 24.93 11.09
C ILE A 118 7.04 25.33 12.39
N VAL A 119 7.63 25.00 13.54
CA VAL A 119 7.09 25.37 14.85
C VAL A 119 7.12 26.90 15.05
N ALA A 120 8.18 27.57 14.59
CA ALA A 120 8.30 29.03 14.69
C ALA A 120 7.40 29.80 13.70
N ALA A 121 7.12 29.24 12.51
CA ALA A 121 6.26 29.85 11.50
C ALA A 121 4.75 29.75 11.81
N SER A 122 4.39 29.12 12.93
CA SER A 122 3.00 28.98 13.39
C SER A 122 2.51 30.16 14.26
N SER A 123 3.31 31.22 14.38
CA SER A 123 2.91 32.46 15.07
C SER A 123 2.33 33.47 14.07
N PRO A 124 1.11 34.00 14.27
CA PRO A 124 0.49 34.90 13.32
C PRO A 124 0.99 36.33 13.54
N ASN A 125 1.83 36.85 12.64
CA ASN A 125 1.77 38.27 12.25
C ASN A 125 2.63 38.61 11.01
N GLU A 126 1.97 39.36 10.12
CA GLU A 126 2.46 40.35 9.16
C GLU A 126 3.42 39.96 8.01
N LEU A 127 2.86 39.96 6.80
CA LEU A 127 3.57 40.09 5.52
C LEU A 127 3.98 41.55 5.27
N PRO A 128 5.07 41.75 4.51
CA PRO A 128 4.99 42.79 3.48
C PRO A 128 5.44 42.33 2.07
N LEU A 129 4.90 43.10 1.14
CA LEU A 129 4.88 42.99 -0.32
C LEU A 129 6.21 43.29 -1.04
N ARG A 130 6.30 42.72 -2.25
CA ARG A 130 6.88 43.24 -3.52
C ARG A 130 8.34 43.75 -3.53
N SER A 131 9.12 43.31 -4.53
CA SER A 131 9.24 44.03 -5.82
C SER A 131 10.23 43.37 -6.81
N SER A 132 9.90 43.57 -8.08
CA SER A 132 10.52 43.24 -9.37
C SER A 132 11.93 43.78 -9.65
N LEU A 133 12.63 43.19 -10.65
CA LEU A 133 13.33 43.79 -11.83
C LEU A 133 14.28 42.74 -12.48
N PRO A 134 14.97 42.97 -13.64
CA PRO A 134 14.43 43.03 -15.00
C PRO A 134 15.20 42.13 -16.02
N LEU A 135 14.66 42.08 -17.24
CA LEU A 135 15.22 41.47 -18.47
C LEU A 135 16.47 42.19 -18.99
N HIS A 136 17.43 41.43 -19.54
CA HIS A 136 18.43 41.91 -20.49
C HIS A 136 18.33 41.16 -21.81
N SER A 137 18.39 41.94 -22.90
CA SER A 137 18.32 41.54 -24.31
C SER A 137 19.68 41.74 -24.99
N SER A 138 19.87 40.99 -26.08
CA SER A 138 20.69 41.29 -27.26
C SER A 138 22.16 40.88 -27.26
N ALA A 139 22.54 40.05 -28.24
CA ALA A 139 23.51 40.44 -29.29
C ALA A 139 23.53 39.43 -30.45
N LEU A 140 23.36 39.96 -31.66
CA LEU A 140 23.54 39.32 -32.96
C LEU A 140 25.01 38.93 -33.23
N GLY A 141 25.20 37.86 -33.98
CA GLY A 141 26.44 37.55 -34.69
C GLY A 141 26.14 37.03 -36.10
N THR A 142 26.30 37.91 -37.09
CA THR A 142 26.36 37.63 -38.52
C THR A 142 27.66 36.92 -38.89
N PHE A 143 27.60 35.87 -39.74
CA PHE A 143 28.77 35.38 -40.45
C PHE A 143 28.39 34.84 -41.85
N GLU A 144 28.94 35.49 -42.88
CA GLU A 144 29.04 35.04 -44.29
C GLU A 144 29.94 33.78 -44.33
N GLY A 145 29.66 32.71 -45.07
CA GLY A 145 29.58 32.63 -46.52
C GLY A 145 30.78 31.82 -47.03
N ILE A 146 30.63 30.49 -47.24
CA ILE A 146 31.57 29.65 -48.00
C ILE A 146 30.78 28.49 -48.66
N GLU A 147 30.61 28.54 -49.99
CA GLU A 147 30.53 27.34 -50.86
C GLU A 147 31.97 26.90 -51.19
N PRO A 148 32.31 25.59 -51.36
CA PRO A 148 32.02 24.89 -52.62
C PRO A 148 31.94 23.34 -52.60
N ALA A 149 31.57 22.79 -53.77
CA ALA A 149 31.86 21.47 -54.37
C ALA A 149 31.19 20.22 -53.73
N LYS A 150 30.38 19.43 -54.46
CA LYS A 150 30.65 18.47 -55.56
C LYS A 150 31.55 17.29 -55.18
N ASP A 151 31.00 16.12 -55.51
CA ASP A 151 31.58 14.79 -55.73
C ASP A 151 32.05 14.01 -54.48
N ASP A 152 31.40 12.89 -54.18
CA ASP A 152 31.94 11.55 -54.51
C ASP A 152 31.11 10.41 -53.90
N ASP A 153 30.83 9.43 -54.76
CA ASP A 153 30.47 8.06 -54.43
C ASP A 153 31.48 7.46 -53.44
N TYR A 154 31.00 6.89 -52.34
CA TYR A 154 31.75 5.86 -51.63
C TYR A 154 30.86 4.69 -51.20
N ASP A 155 31.20 3.57 -51.83
CA ASP A 155 31.02 2.19 -51.45
C ASP A 155 31.20 1.96 -49.93
N ILE A 156 30.21 1.32 -49.29
CA ILE A 156 30.37 0.73 -47.96
C ILE A 156 30.27 -0.78 -48.11
N GLY A 157 31.45 -1.39 -48.16
CA GLY A 157 31.64 -2.83 -48.03
C GLY A 157 31.23 -3.37 -46.65
N ASP A 158 30.71 -4.59 -46.71
CA ASP A 158 30.95 -5.70 -45.80
C ASP A 158 31.03 -5.43 -44.28
N THR A 159 29.89 -5.68 -43.62
CA THR A 159 29.86 -6.01 -42.19
C THR A 159 29.68 -7.52 -41.98
N PRO A 160 30.52 -8.18 -41.17
CA PRO A 160 30.54 -9.63 -41.04
C PRO A 160 29.57 -10.09 -39.95
N CYS A 161 28.31 -10.33 -40.30
CA CYS A 161 27.37 -11.06 -39.44
C CYS A 161 26.39 -11.88 -40.28
N PRO A 162 26.27 -13.20 -40.03
CA PRO A 162 25.48 -14.10 -40.87
C PRO A 162 23.98 -13.83 -40.72
N ARG A 163 23.34 -13.38 -41.80
CA ARG A 163 21.89 -13.32 -41.93
C ARG A 163 21.34 -14.74 -42.03
N ARG A 164 20.42 -15.07 -41.13
CA ARG A 164 19.75 -16.36 -41.05
C ARG A 164 18.47 -16.26 -41.88
N ASP A 165 18.51 -16.76 -43.10
CA ASP A 165 17.34 -16.85 -43.99
C ASP A 165 16.32 -17.82 -43.42
N ARG A 166 15.10 -17.31 -43.20
CA ARG A 166 13.95 -18.05 -42.72
C ARG A 166 12.82 -17.91 -43.72
N GLU A 167 13.02 -18.52 -44.88
CA GLU A 167 11.94 -18.83 -45.82
C GLU A 167 12.35 -20.06 -46.61
N LEU A 168 11.36 -20.92 -46.92
CA LEU A 168 11.48 -22.23 -47.61
C LEU A 168 11.70 -23.46 -46.71
N LEU A 169 10.75 -23.75 -45.81
CA LEU A 169 10.41 -25.15 -45.46
C LEU A 169 9.04 -25.24 -44.80
N ASN A 170 7.98 -24.99 -45.57
CA ASN A 170 6.61 -25.35 -45.19
C ASN A 170 5.81 -25.72 -46.44
N ARG A 171 6.16 -26.85 -47.05
CA ARG A 171 5.26 -27.63 -47.90
C ARG A 171 5.77 -29.06 -47.99
N ALA A 172 4.85 -30.01 -47.84
CA ALA A 172 5.05 -31.47 -47.72
C ALA A 172 5.50 -31.88 -46.30
N THR A 173 4.75 -32.62 -45.50
CA THR A 173 3.90 -33.77 -45.80
C THR A 173 2.88 -33.97 -44.67
N GLY A 174 1.64 -34.31 -45.03
CA GLY A 174 0.67 -34.78 -44.06
C GLY A 174 0.98 -36.20 -43.62
N ARG A 175 0.82 -36.52 -42.33
CA ARG A 175 0.48 -37.88 -41.88
C ARG A 175 -0.07 -37.90 -40.46
N ARG A 176 -1.22 -38.56 -40.35
CA ARG A 176 -1.89 -39.00 -39.12
C ARG A 176 -1.05 -40.01 -38.33
N ARG A 177 -1.29 -40.06 -37.00
CA ARG A 177 -1.33 -41.19 -36.04
C ARG A 177 -0.66 -40.75 -34.71
N ALA A 178 -1.36 -40.74 -33.59
CA ALA A 178 -1.82 -41.86 -32.76
C ALA A 178 -0.68 -42.61 -32.05
N ASN A 179 -0.74 -42.60 -30.71
CA ASN A 179 -0.11 -43.46 -29.70
C ASN A 179 1.39 -43.80 -29.80
N SER A 180 2.14 -43.46 -28.75
CA SER A 180 3.13 -44.38 -28.18
C SER A 180 3.41 -44.08 -26.71
N ARG A 181 3.29 -45.12 -25.88
CA ARG A 181 3.76 -45.24 -24.50
C ARG A 181 5.27 -45.52 -24.49
N ASN A 182 5.87 -45.23 -23.34
CA ASN A 182 7.12 -45.78 -22.80
C ASN A 182 8.46 -45.32 -23.37
N GLY A 183 9.36 -44.96 -22.45
CA GLY A 183 10.79 -44.82 -22.70
C GLY A 183 11.50 -44.18 -21.50
N GLY A 184 11.83 -44.99 -20.49
CA GLY A 184 12.68 -44.58 -19.38
C GLY A 184 14.08 -44.19 -19.86
N SER A 185 14.59 -43.08 -19.33
CA SER A 185 15.98 -42.65 -19.51
C SER A 185 16.58 -42.33 -18.15
N SER A 186 17.56 -43.13 -17.77
CA SER A 186 18.44 -42.93 -16.62
C SER A 186 19.17 -41.59 -16.74
N ARG A 187 18.78 -40.60 -15.93
CA ARG A 187 19.56 -39.37 -15.76
C ARG A 187 20.64 -39.59 -14.71
N SER A 188 21.88 -39.37 -15.13
CA SER A 188 23.09 -39.34 -14.32
C SER A 188 22.96 -38.42 -13.10
N LYS A 189 23.57 -38.83 -11.99
CA LYS A 189 23.66 -38.01 -10.77
C LYS A 189 24.51 -36.76 -11.04
N PRO A 190 24.09 -35.56 -10.62
CA PRO A 190 24.88 -34.34 -10.77
C PRO A 190 26.11 -34.38 -9.85
N ILE A 191 27.27 -34.05 -10.43
CA ILE A 191 28.56 -33.94 -9.76
C ILE A 191 28.46 -32.87 -8.65
N ARG A 192 28.73 -33.27 -7.40
CA ARG A 192 28.77 -32.35 -6.24
C ARG A 192 30.02 -31.48 -6.33
N ARG A 193 29.83 -30.15 -6.25
CA ARG A 193 30.96 -29.20 -6.17
C ARG A 193 31.66 -29.25 -4.79
N PRO A 194 33.00 -29.15 -4.74
CA PRO A 194 33.80 -29.20 -3.51
C PRO A 194 33.42 -28.15 -2.46
N ALA A 195 33.63 -28.47 -1.19
CA ALA A 195 33.19 -27.68 -0.04
C ALA A 195 33.85 -26.30 0.07
N TRP A 196 35.09 -26.13 -0.39
CA TRP A 196 35.82 -24.87 -0.29
C TRP A 196 35.25 -23.75 -1.18
N LEU A 197 34.52 -24.09 -2.25
CA LEU A 197 33.82 -23.10 -3.09
C LEU A 197 32.55 -22.53 -2.42
N ARG A 198 32.16 -23.03 -1.23
CA ARG A 198 30.99 -22.55 -0.47
C ARG A 198 31.33 -21.49 0.59
N ALA A 199 32.59 -21.41 1.01
CA ALA A 199 33.00 -20.58 2.14
C ALA A 199 33.22 -19.09 1.80
N ALA A 200 33.26 -18.71 0.51
CA ALA A 200 33.59 -17.33 0.10
C ALA A 200 32.39 -16.35 -0.02
N HIS A 201 31.19 -16.72 0.44
CA HIS A 201 29.97 -15.89 0.30
C HIS A 201 29.31 -15.42 1.60
N GLU A 202 30.06 -15.47 2.71
CA GLU A 202 29.64 -14.99 4.02
C GLU A 202 30.21 -13.57 4.30
N GLY A 203 29.76 -12.60 3.50
CA GLY A 203 29.86 -11.18 3.85
C GLY A 203 28.49 -10.63 4.29
N PRO A 204 28.42 -9.56 5.10
CA PRO A 204 27.20 -9.10 5.75
C PRO A 204 26.16 -8.56 4.74
N LYS A 205 24.99 -9.22 4.66
CA LYS A 205 23.96 -9.02 3.61
C LYS A 205 22.87 -8.00 3.95
N ASN A 206 23.18 -6.93 4.68
CA ASN A 206 22.20 -5.87 5.00
C ASN A 206 22.19 -4.67 4.03
N LYS A 207 22.57 -4.86 2.76
CA LYS A 207 22.49 -3.82 1.70
C LYS A 207 21.26 -3.92 0.79
N HIS A 208 20.27 -4.78 1.08
CA HIS A 208 19.22 -5.09 0.09
C HIS A 208 18.06 -4.10 -0.02
N ALA A 209 17.77 -3.29 1.01
CA ALA A 209 16.80 -2.20 0.87
C ALA A 209 17.37 -1.05 0.02
N GLU A 210 18.65 -0.71 0.25
CA GLU A 210 19.40 0.20 -0.62
C GLU A 210 19.54 -0.36 -2.03
N ASN A 211 19.76 -1.66 -2.23
CA ASN A 211 19.91 -2.21 -3.57
C ASN A 211 18.62 -2.26 -4.40
N VAL A 212 17.43 -2.27 -3.78
CA VAL A 212 16.16 -2.19 -4.55
C VAL A 212 15.83 -0.73 -4.89
N MET A 213 16.12 0.20 -3.99
CA MET A 213 16.10 1.64 -4.27
C MET A 213 17.18 2.00 -5.29
N SER A 214 18.36 1.39 -5.22
CA SER A 214 19.48 1.58 -6.15
C SER A 214 19.22 0.87 -7.46
N LEU A 215 18.46 -0.23 -7.53
CA LEU A 215 18.05 -0.83 -8.82
C LEU A 215 16.92 -0.04 -9.49
N LYS A 216 16.02 0.58 -8.73
CA LYS A 216 15.11 1.60 -9.28
C LYS A 216 15.88 2.87 -9.69
N GLY A 217 16.87 3.27 -8.89
CA GLY A 217 17.82 4.33 -9.20
C GLY A 217 18.62 4.01 -10.46
N LEU A 218 19.10 2.79 -10.61
CA LEU A 218 19.85 2.28 -11.75
C LEU A 218 18.96 2.13 -12.97
N LYS A 219 17.69 1.73 -12.82
CA LYS A 219 16.72 1.81 -13.92
C LYS A 219 16.45 3.25 -14.37
N ASN A 220 16.48 4.21 -13.44
CA ASN A 220 16.38 5.64 -13.75
C ASN A 220 17.70 6.22 -14.29
N ILE A 221 18.84 5.58 -14.03
CA ILE A 221 20.14 5.90 -14.63
C ILE A 221 20.23 5.30 -16.05
N GLU A 222 19.76 4.07 -16.25
CA GLU A 222 19.78 3.36 -17.53
C GLU A 222 18.72 3.88 -18.51
N ARG A 223 17.61 4.43 -18.01
CA ARG A 223 16.55 5.01 -18.83
C ARG A 223 16.25 6.42 -18.35
N PRO A 224 16.34 7.43 -19.22
CA PRO A 224 15.95 8.78 -18.85
C PRO A 224 14.50 8.77 -18.36
N PRO A 225 14.17 9.55 -17.32
CA PRO A 225 12.81 9.64 -16.82
C PRO A 225 11.86 10.00 -17.97
N PRO A 226 10.61 9.49 -17.96
CA PRO A 226 9.62 9.86 -18.97
C PRO A 226 9.49 11.38 -19.03
N HIS A 227 9.52 11.94 -20.24
CA HIS A 227 9.42 13.39 -20.44
C HIS A 227 8.11 13.94 -19.83
N PRO A 228 8.18 14.91 -18.89
CA PRO A 228 7.00 15.53 -18.32
C PRO A 228 6.43 16.57 -19.29
N TRP A 229 5.46 16.15 -20.10
CA TRP A 229 4.84 17.00 -21.12
C TRP A 229 4.11 18.21 -20.53
N THR A 230 4.58 19.41 -20.88
CA THR A 230 3.93 20.68 -20.49
C THR A 230 2.67 20.94 -21.31
N ARG A 231 1.91 21.96 -20.91
CA ARG A 231 0.70 22.39 -21.63
C ARG A 231 1.05 22.93 -23.01
N ASP A 232 2.03 23.81 -23.09
CA ASP A 232 2.42 24.48 -24.34
C ASP A 232 3.03 23.48 -25.34
N GLU A 233 3.78 22.48 -24.86
CA GLU A 233 4.29 21.39 -25.70
C GLU A 233 3.17 20.57 -26.34
N ARG A 234 2.11 20.25 -25.58
CA ARG A 234 0.96 19.50 -26.11
C ARG A 234 0.17 20.32 -27.11
N GLU A 235 -0.02 21.61 -26.82
CA GLU A 235 -0.69 22.57 -27.69
C GLU A 235 0.08 22.72 -29.01
N LEU A 236 1.40 22.91 -28.95
CA LEU A 236 2.29 22.96 -30.12
C LEU A 236 2.18 21.69 -30.98
N LEU A 237 2.25 20.51 -30.38
CA LEU A 237 2.09 19.25 -31.13
C LEU A 237 0.73 19.14 -31.81
N CYS A 238 -0.34 19.61 -31.17
CA CYS A 238 -1.67 19.64 -31.77
C CYS A 238 -1.71 20.58 -32.98
N VAL A 239 -1.12 21.76 -32.88
CA VAL A 239 -1.03 22.72 -34.00
C VAL A 239 -0.23 22.14 -35.16
N ILE A 240 0.96 21.59 -34.89
CA ILE A 240 1.83 20.97 -35.91
C ILE A 240 1.06 19.88 -36.68
N ASN A 241 0.41 18.95 -35.98
CA ASN A 241 -0.25 17.82 -36.62
C ASN A 241 -1.61 18.17 -37.25
N ARG A 242 -2.24 19.28 -36.87
CA ARG A 242 -3.53 19.71 -37.45
C ARG A 242 -3.33 20.42 -38.79
N TRP A 243 -2.46 21.45 -38.83
CA TRP A 243 -2.34 22.36 -39.98
C TRP A 243 -1.23 22.01 -40.98
N TYR A 244 -0.28 21.14 -40.63
CA TYR A 244 0.85 20.84 -41.50
C TYR A 244 0.91 19.37 -41.92
N GLU A 245 1.29 19.16 -43.17
CA GLU A 245 1.66 17.88 -43.74
C GLU A 245 3.18 17.82 -43.90
N PHE A 246 3.76 16.71 -43.45
CA PHE A 246 5.20 16.45 -43.47
C PHE A 246 5.50 15.31 -44.43
N ARG A 247 6.59 15.43 -45.19
CA ARG A 247 7.08 14.33 -46.03
C ARG A 247 7.62 13.19 -45.18
N ASN A 248 8.32 13.52 -44.09
CA ASN A 248 8.86 12.54 -43.15
C ASN A 248 8.29 12.78 -41.75
N ALA A 249 7.82 11.72 -41.09
CA ALA A 249 7.32 11.82 -39.71
C ALA A 249 8.41 12.25 -38.71
N ALA A 250 9.70 12.09 -39.05
CA ALA A 250 10.81 12.58 -38.25
C ALA A 250 10.89 14.12 -38.25
N ASP A 251 10.42 14.79 -39.29
CA ASP A 251 10.49 16.26 -39.43
C ASP A 251 9.68 16.97 -38.33
N VAL A 252 8.55 16.37 -37.92
CA VAL A 252 7.74 16.82 -36.79
C VAL A 252 8.60 16.94 -35.53
N SER A 253 9.45 15.94 -35.28
CA SER A 253 10.32 15.96 -34.11
C SER A 253 11.46 16.94 -34.20
N VAL A 254 12.02 17.18 -35.39
CA VAL A 254 13.08 18.17 -35.59
C VAL A 254 12.55 19.57 -35.26
N ILE A 255 11.41 19.94 -35.85
CA ILE A 255 10.80 21.26 -35.60
C ILE A 255 10.36 21.39 -34.13
N PHE A 256 9.69 20.37 -33.59
CA PHE A 256 9.23 20.42 -32.19
C PHE A 256 10.40 20.61 -31.22
N ASN A 257 11.47 19.85 -31.40
CA ASN A 257 12.68 19.94 -30.59
C ASN A 257 13.35 21.31 -30.72
N SER A 258 13.40 21.87 -31.94
CA SER A 258 13.99 23.18 -32.18
C SER A 258 13.21 24.32 -31.49
N ILE A 259 11.87 24.29 -31.57
CA ILE A 259 11.01 25.29 -30.92
C ILE A 259 11.09 25.18 -29.38
N THR A 260 11.11 23.96 -28.85
CA THR A 260 11.03 23.73 -27.39
C THR A 260 12.39 23.68 -26.70
N GLY A 261 13.49 23.62 -27.47
CA GLY A 261 14.84 23.37 -26.94
C GLY A 261 15.02 21.98 -26.32
N LEU A 262 14.15 21.02 -26.68
CA LEU A 262 14.20 19.65 -26.17
C LEU A 262 14.94 18.74 -27.16
N GLU A 263 15.47 17.62 -26.68
CA GLU A 263 16.11 16.60 -27.53
C GLU A 263 15.34 15.27 -27.47
N LEU A 264 14.04 15.31 -27.72
CA LEU A 264 13.21 14.12 -27.66
C LEU A 264 13.39 13.25 -28.91
N ARG A 265 13.46 11.93 -28.72
CA ARG A 265 13.49 10.97 -29.83
C ARG A 265 12.18 11.07 -30.63
N PRO A 266 12.20 10.92 -31.97
CA PRO A 266 10.99 10.97 -32.81
C PRO A 266 9.88 10.03 -32.35
N ARG A 267 10.27 8.85 -31.85
CA ARG A 267 9.35 7.86 -31.29
C ARG A 267 8.60 8.38 -30.06
N VAL A 268 9.23 9.15 -29.18
CA VAL A 268 8.60 9.67 -27.95
C VAL A 268 7.51 10.68 -28.30
N ILE A 269 7.80 11.61 -29.22
CA ILE A 269 6.84 12.60 -29.72
C ILE A 269 5.69 11.91 -30.47
N ARG A 270 6.02 11.00 -31.39
CA ARG A 270 5.01 10.26 -32.15
C ARG A 270 4.15 9.40 -31.23
N ASP A 271 4.75 8.65 -30.31
CA ASP A 271 4.01 7.77 -29.41
C ASP A 271 3.14 8.59 -28.45
N HIS A 272 3.59 9.77 -27.99
CA HIS A 272 2.76 10.69 -27.21
C HIS A 272 1.57 11.19 -28.02
N PHE A 273 1.80 11.75 -29.20
CA PHE A 273 0.73 12.31 -30.02
C PHE A 273 -0.21 11.22 -30.54
N HIS A 274 0.31 10.23 -31.26
CA HIS A 274 -0.48 9.21 -31.94
C HIS A 274 -1.12 8.23 -30.97
N ASN A 275 -0.40 7.69 -29.98
CA ASN A 275 -1.04 6.72 -29.09
C ASN A 275 -2.01 7.42 -28.16
N HIS A 276 -1.67 8.59 -27.62
CA HIS A 276 -2.57 9.23 -26.66
C HIS A 276 -3.81 9.83 -27.33
N LEU A 277 -3.68 10.51 -28.47
CA LEU A 277 -4.85 11.06 -29.17
C LEU A 277 -5.73 10.00 -29.82
N ARG A 278 -5.12 8.97 -30.41
CA ARG A 278 -5.89 7.86 -30.98
C ARG A 278 -6.72 7.14 -29.93
N LEU A 279 -6.19 7.06 -28.71
CA LEU A 279 -6.85 6.35 -27.61
C LEU A 279 -7.86 7.22 -26.87
N TYR A 280 -7.55 8.47 -26.58
CA TYR A 280 -8.36 9.33 -25.70
C TYR A 280 -9.21 10.38 -26.44
N GLY A 281 -8.89 10.70 -27.70
CA GLY A 281 -9.60 11.71 -28.50
C GLY A 281 -9.67 13.08 -27.84
N GLY A 282 -10.84 13.75 -27.96
CA GLY A 282 -11.15 15.04 -27.30
C GLY A 282 -10.88 15.09 -25.79
N ASN A 283 -10.89 13.92 -25.14
CA ASN A 283 -10.68 13.78 -23.70
C ASN A 283 -9.22 13.52 -23.30
N ALA A 284 -8.30 13.47 -24.26
CA ALA A 284 -6.87 13.25 -24.02
C ALA A 284 -6.29 14.36 -23.13
N TYR A 285 -6.46 15.60 -23.60
CA TYR A 285 -5.85 16.79 -23.04
C TYR A 285 -6.79 17.97 -23.30
N ALA A 286 -6.85 18.94 -22.39
CA ALA A 286 -7.67 20.14 -22.56
C ALA A 286 -7.20 20.97 -23.77
N GLU A 287 -5.90 20.91 -24.04
CA GLU A 287 -5.21 21.55 -25.16
C GLU A 287 -5.67 20.97 -26.49
N TYR A 288 -5.84 19.63 -26.58
CA TYR A 288 -6.34 19.01 -27.80
C TYR A 288 -7.76 19.48 -28.10
N ARG A 289 -8.64 19.48 -27.09
CA ARG A 289 -10.01 19.99 -27.25
C ARG A 289 -10.03 21.45 -27.70
N ARG A 290 -9.16 22.27 -27.13
CA ARG A 290 -9.04 23.68 -27.52
C ARG A 290 -8.58 23.82 -28.97
N VAL A 291 -7.48 23.17 -29.32
CA VAL A 291 -6.89 23.28 -30.65
C VAL A 291 -7.78 22.68 -31.72
N ILE A 292 -8.43 21.53 -31.48
CA ILE A 292 -9.13 20.75 -32.51
C ILE A 292 -10.64 20.99 -32.51
N GLU A 293 -11.30 21.00 -31.34
CA GLU A 293 -12.77 21.13 -31.27
C GLU A 293 -13.23 22.58 -31.16
N MET A 294 -12.50 23.44 -30.44
CA MET A 294 -12.96 24.81 -30.15
C MET A 294 -12.53 25.83 -31.21
N THR A 295 -11.40 25.61 -31.88
CA THR A 295 -10.92 26.53 -32.92
C THR A 295 -11.32 26.01 -34.30
N PRO A 296 -12.07 26.79 -35.11
CA PRO A 296 -12.31 26.46 -36.52
C PRO A 296 -11.00 26.25 -37.29
N PHE A 297 -11.00 25.36 -38.29
CA PHE A 297 -9.77 25.01 -39.02
C PHE A 297 -9.15 26.19 -39.79
N ASP A 298 -9.98 27.11 -40.28
CA ASP A 298 -9.55 28.36 -40.91
C ASP A 298 -8.95 29.37 -39.92
N ASP A 299 -9.15 29.15 -38.61
CA ASP A 299 -8.67 30.00 -37.51
C ASP A 299 -8.96 31.49 -37.76
N PRO A 300 -10.25 31.88 -37.91
CA PRO A 300 -10.63 33.23 -38.36
C PRO A 300 -10.23 34.32 -37.36
N PHE A 301 -10.06 33.95 -36.09
CA PHE A 301 -9.63 34.84 -35.02
C PHE A 301 -8.10 34.88 -34.85
N GLY A 302 -7.36 34.09 -35.63
CA GLY A 302 -5.90 34.04 -35.57
C GLY A 302 -5.35 33.58 -34.21
N VAL A 303 -6.09 32.74 -33.48
CA VAL A 303 -5.71 32.29 -32.13
C VAL A 303 -4.36 31.56 -32.16
N TYR A 304 -4.13 30.77 -33.20
CA TYR A 304 -2.90 30.00 -33.38
C TYR A 304 -2.00 30.57 -34.47
N LYS A 305 -2.27 31.80 -34.96
CA LYS A 305 -1.44 32.45 -35.98
C LYS A 305 0.01 32.58 -35.52
N HIS A 306 0.23 33.07 -34.30
CA HIS A 306 1.59 33.22 -33.76
C HIS A 306 2.35 31.88 -33.68
N THR A 307 1.70 30.81 -33.22
CA THR A 307 2.30 29.47 -33.17
C THR A 307 2.59 28.92 -34.56
N ARG A 308 1.72 29.17 -35.54
CA ARG A 308 1.93 28.81 -36.95
C ARG A 308 3.11 29.55 -37.57
N ASP A 309 3.19 30.87 -37.38
CA ASP A 309 4.30 31.70 -37.85
C ASP A 309 5.64 31.20 -37.27
N MET A 310 5.64 30.78 -36.00
CA MET A 310 6.81 30.19 -35.33
C MET A 310 7.21 28.85 -35.95
N ILE A 311 6.24 27.95 -36.23
CA ILE A 311 6.49 26.67 -36.90
C ILE A 311 7.07 26.88 -38.30
N GLU A 312 6.52 27.83 -39.06
CA GLU A 312 6.94 28.12 -40.43
C GLU A 312 8.33 28.76 -40.49
N ALA A 313 8.62 29.69 -39.59
CA ALA A 313 9.95 30.27 -39.45
C ALA A 313 11.00 29.19 -39.11
N GLU A 314 10.69 28.32 -38.17
CA GLU A 314 11.60 27.27 -37.73
C GLU A 314 11.81 26.19 -38.80
N ALA A 315 10.75 25.77 -39.47
CA ALA A 315 10.84 24.84 -40.59
C ALA A 315 11.73 25.39 -41.72
N LYS A 316 11.59 26.69 -42.03
CA LYS A 316 12.43 27.38 -43.02
C LYS A 316 13.89 27.43 -42.57
N ALA A 317 14.15 27.75 -41.30
CA ALA A 317 15.51 27.79 -40.76
C ALA A 317 16.21 26.41 -40.81
N LEU A 318 15.46 25.33 -40.56
CA LEU A 318 15.94 23.96 -40.59
C LEU A 318 16.00 23.35 -42.00
N GLY A 319 15.54 24.05 -43.04
CA GLY A 319 15.42 23.52 -44.40
C GLY A 319 14.39 22.38 -44.52
N VAL A 320 13.43 22.30 -43.60
CA VAL A 320 12.38 21.27 -43.58
C VAL A 320 11.20 21.75 -44.41
N ALA A 321 10.91 21.03 -45.51
CA ALA A 321 9.78 21.33 -46.37
C ALA A 321 8.45 20.94 -45.69
N ILE A 322 7.70 21.93 -45.21
CA ILE A 322 6.34 21.77 -44.68
C ILE A 322 5.29 22.22 -45.69
N ARG A 323 4.14 21.53 -45.72
CA ARG A 323 3.01 21.94 -46.54
C ARG A 323 1.82 22.28 -45.65
N HIS A 324 1.28 23.47 -45.81
CA HIS A 324 0.04 23.86 -45.12
C HIS A 324 -1.14 23.04 -45.68
N ARG A 325 -1.99 22.54 -44.79
CA ARG A 325 -3.17 21.77 -45.14
C ARG A 325 -4.33 22.70 -45.41
N ASN A 326 -4.98 22.50 -46.55
CA ASN A 326 -6.19 23.23 -46.93
C ASN A 326 -7.47 22.56 -46.41
N ILE A 327 -7.36 21.35 -45.86
CA ILE A 327 -8.49 20.54 -45.43
C ILE A 327 -8.17 19.95 -44.05
N GLU A 328 -9.15 19.99 -43.16
CA GLU A 328 -9.05 19.38 -41.85
C GLU A 328 -8.97 17.85 -41.94
N VAL A 329 -7.92 17.27 -41.37
CA VAL A 329 -7.76 15.82 -41.30
C VAL A 329 -8.57 15.29 -40.12
N VAL A 330 -9.52 14.40 -40.40
CA VAL A 330 -10.25 13.66 -39.37
C VAL A 330 -9.27 12.70 -38.69
N LEU A 331 -8.74 13.11 -37.54
CA LEU A 331 -7.87 12.26 -36.73
C LEU A 331 -8.70 11.10 -36.17
N PRO A 332 -8.27 9.83 -36.33
CA PRO A 332 -8.94 8.70 -35.72
C PRO A 332 -8.79 8.79 -34.21
N SER A 333 -9.81 9.31 -33.52
CA SER A 333 -9.76 9.69 -32.11
C SER A 333 -10.78 8.86 -31.30
N GLY A 334 -10.49 8.61 -30.02
CA GLY A 334 -11.40 7.89 -29.11
C GLY A 334 -11.52 6.37 -29.34
N GLY A 335 -10.65 5.76 -30.15
CA GLY A 335 -10.72 4.34 -30.47
C GLY A 335 -10.49 3.40 -29.29
N ALA A 336 -9.93 3.86 -28.16
CA ALA A 336 -9.74 3.01 -26.98
C ALA A 336 -11.07 2.63 -26.31
N ALA A 337 -12.04 3.54 -26.35
CA ALA A 337 -13.38 3.31 -25.83
C ALA A 337 -14.06 2.12 -26.53
N THR A 338 -13.84 1.98 -27.83
CA THR A 338 -14.45 0.98 -28.71
C THR A 338 -13.46 -0.12 -29.14
N ALA A 339 -12.28 -0.19 -28.54
CA ALA A 339 -11.23 -1.11 -28.96
C ALA A 339 -11.65 -2.57 -28.76
N LYS A 340 -11.60 -3.38 -29.82
CA LYS A 340 -11.88 -4.82 -29.77
C LYS A 340 -10.87 -5.59 -28.90
N SER A 341 -9.65 -5.10 -28.76
CA SER A 341 -8.58 -5.75 -27.97
C SER A 341 -8.83 -5.70 -26.47
N GLU A 342 -8.85 -6.87 -25.82
CA GLU A 342 -8.97 -7.03 -24.36
C GLU A 342 -7.79 -6.37 -23.61
N LEU A 343 -6.58 -6.44 -24.16
CA LEU A 343 -5.41 -5.81 -23.57
C LEU A 343 -5.60 -4.28 -23.51
N THR A 344 -6.07 -3.70 -24.60
CA THR A 344 -6.37 -2.26 -24.69
C THR A 344 -7.50 -1.89 -23.72
N ARG A 345 -8.58 -2.66 -23.65
CA ARG A 345 -9.67 -2.43 -22.68
C ARG A 345 -9.20 -2.52 -21.21
N ARG A 346 -8.26 -3.43 -20.90
CA ARG A 346 -7.68 -3.56 -19.54
C ARG A 346 -6.82 -2.36 -19.15
N TYR A 347 -6.00 -1.85 -20.07
CA TYR A 347 -5.20 -0.65 -19.79
C TYR A 347 -6.08 0.61 -19.68
N TYR A 348 -7.19 0.67 -20.42
CA TYR A 348 -8.03 1.87 -20.53
C TYR A 348 -9.44 1.72 -19.91
N LYS A 349 -9.54 0.97 -18.79
CA LYS A 349 -10.81 0.67 -18.11
C LYS A 349 -11.70 1.87 -17.80
N ARG A 350 -11.14 3.07 -17.57
CA ARG A 350 -11.91 4.29 -17.29
C ARG A 350 -12.66 4.78 -18.54
N LEU A 351 -11.98 4.83 -19.68
CA LEU A 351 -12.57 5.27 -20.95
C LEU A 351 -13.66 4.29 -21.42
N VAL A 352 -13.38 2.99 -21.32
CA VAL A 352 -14.37 1.95 -21.64
C VAL A 352 -15.62 2.14 -20.78
N ARG A 353 -15.46 2.38 -19.47
CA ARG A 353 -16.59 2.66 -18.57
C ARG A 353 -17.40 3.89 -18.95
N LEU A 354 -16.75 4.98 -19.35
CA LEU A 354 -17.43 6.21 -19.77
C LEU A 354 -18.19 5.99 -21.08
N ALA A 355 -17.59 5.30 -22.04
CA ALA A 355 -18.24 4.97 -23.30
C ALA A 355 -19.46 4.06 -23.10
N SER A 356 -19.37 3.05 -22.24
CA SER A 356 -20.49 2.16 -21.89
C SER A 356 -21.65 2.92 -21.22
N LYS A 357 -21.35 3.95 -20.42
CA LYS A 357 -22.39 4.80 -19.81
C LYS A 357 -23.08 5.66 -20.86
N ASN A 358 -22.31 6.32 -21.71
CA ASN A 358 -22.86 7.20 -22.75
C ASN A 358 -23.67 6.42 -23.79
N SER A 359 -23.29 5.19 -24.14
CA SER A 359 -24.09 4.33 -25.02
C SER A 359 -25.38 3.87 -24.34
N GLY A 360 -25.35 3.60 -23.03
CA GLY A 360 -26.55 3.21 -22.27
C GLY A 360 -27.57 4.33 -22.14
N GLU A 361 -27.13 5.58 -21.98
CA GLU A 361 -28.02 6.76 -21.92
C GLU A 361 -28.64 7.10 -23.30
N ALA A 362 -27.89 6.91 -24.40
CA ALA A 362 -28.42 7.10 -25.75
C ALA A 362 -29.53 6.10 -26.11
N ASP A 363 -29.39 4.83 -25.67
CA ASP A 363 -30.41 3.80 -25.93
C ASP A 363 -31.65 3.99 -25.02
N SER A 364 -31.47 4.47 -23.78
CA SER A 364 -32.57 4.67 -22.82
C SER A 364 -33.38 5.96 -23.04
N ALA A 365 -32.88 6.92 -23.82
CA ALA A 365 -33.64 8.10 -24.23
C ALA A 365 -34.73 7.82 -25.29
N SER A 366 -34.78 6.61 -25.88
CA SER A 366 -35.73 6.25 -26.95
C SER A 366 -36.94 5.42 -26.51
N SER A 367 -37.07 5.07 -25.23
CA SER A 367 -38.08 4.12 -24.73
C SER A 367 -38.76 4.60 -23.45
N SER A 368 -39.46 5.74 -23.51
CA SER A 368 -40.32 6.21 -22.42
C SER A 368 -41.69 6.66 -22.93
N GLN A 369 -42.54 5.70 -23.31
CA GLN A 369 -44.00 5.81 -23.17
C GLN A 369 -44.57 4.48 -22.69
N ASP A 370 -45.44 4.60 -21.69
CA ASP A 370 -46.42 3.64 -21.17
C ASP A 370 -45.93 2.35 -20.50
N SER A 371 -45.98 2.34 -19.17
CA SER A 371 -47.02 1.57 -18.46
C SER A 371 -46.84 1.67 -16.95
N SER A 372 -47.87 2.23 -16.31
CA SER A 372 -48.15 2.09 -14.90
C SER A 372 -48.60 0.65 -14.61
N THR A 373 -47.83 -0.09 -13.82
CA THR A 373 -48.38 -1.23 -13.10
C THR A 373 -47.71 -1.38 -11.74
N SER A 374 -48.52 -1.11 -10.74
CA SER A 374 -48.24 -1.22 -9.32
C SER A 374 -47.92 -2.67 -8.96
N ALA A 375 -46.70 -2.92 -8.49
CA ALA A 375 -46.36 -4.13 -7.74
C ALA A 375 -45.43 -3.76 -6.60
N SER A 376 -45.92 -3.98 -5.38
CA SER A 376 -45.21 -3.84 -4.10
C SER A 376 -43.91 -4.65 -4.10
N SER A 377 -42.78 -3.95 -4.24
CA SER A 377 -41.45 -4.50 -3.93
C SER A 377 -40.99 -3.93 -2.59
N ILE A 378 -41.42 -4.60 -1.53
CA ILE A 378 -40.95 -4.42 -0.15
C ILE A 378 -39.54 -5.03 -0.07
N LEU A 379 -38.56 -4.22 0.37
CA LEU A 379 -37.18 -4.59 0.78
C LEU A 379 -36.15 -4.84 -0.35
N GLY A 380 -35.82 -3.79 -1.10
CA GLY A 380 -34.45 -3.64 -1.56
C GLY A 380 -33.54 -3.35 -0.35
N PRO A 381 -32.46 -4.10 -0.08
CA PRO A 381 -31.57 -3.79 1.02
C PRO A 381 -30.81 -2.50 0.68
N SER A 382 -31.39 -1.37 1.11
CA SER A 382 -30.68 -0.12 1.34
C SER A 382 -29.34 -0.48 1.97
N GLY A 383 -28.24 0.03 1.40
CA GLY A 383 -26.88 -0.39 1.69
C GLY A 383 -26.45 -0.11 3.12
N SER A 384 -27.02 -0.84 4.08
CA SER A 384 -26.70 -0.80 5.49
C SER A 384 -25.22 -1.10 5.61
N LYS A 385 -24.44 -0.05 5.83
CA LYS A 385 -23.05 -0.17 6.22
C LYS A 385 -23.07 -1.03 7.47
N PHE A 386 -22.53 -2.25 7.37
CA PHE A 386 -22.39 -3.11 8.54
C PHE A 386 -21.68 -2.27 9.61
N PRO A 387 -22.25 -2.15 10.83
CA PRO A 387 -21.62 -1.34 11.86
C PRO A 387 -20.24 -1.93 12.12
N VAL A 388 -19.21 -1.15 11.80
CA VAL A 388 -17.84 -1.53 12.12
C VAL A 388 -17.74 -1.42 13.63
N LEU A 389 -17.66 -2.59 14.30
CA LEU A 389 -17.48 -2.61 15.74
C LEU A 389 -16.17 -1.90 16.10
N PRO A 390 -16.16 -1.10 17.18
CA PRO A 390 -14.93 -0.52 17.72
C PRO A 390 -13.87 -1.60 17.95
N ARG A 391 -12.62 -1.26 17.64
CA ARG A 391 -11.46 -2.14 17.80
C ARG A 391 -10.82 -1.86 19.15
N HIS A 392 -10.66 -2.91 19.95
CA HIS A 392 -10.11 -2.92 21.30
C HIS A 392 -8.68 -3.49 21.33
N LEU A 393 -8.32 -4.27 20.30
CA LEU A 393 -7.01 -4.87 20.13
C LEU A 393 -6.32 -4.42 18.83
N ALA A 394 -5.01 -4.24 18.91
CA ALA A 394 -4.13 -4.17 17.75
C ALA A 394 -2.86 -4.99 17.99
N PHE A 395 -2.13 -5.21 16.91
CA PHE A 395 -0.86 -5.91 16.90
C PHE A 395 0.20 -5.03 16.26
N ARG A 396 1.41 -5.09 16.80
CA ARG A 396 2.57 -4.47 16.19
C ARG A 396 3.66 -5.50 16.01
N VAL A 397 4.16 -5.59 14.78
CA VAL A 397 5.35 -6.38 14.48
C VAL A 397 6.54 -5.45 14.41
N TRP A 398 7.64 -5.85 15.03
CA TRP A 398 8.88 -5.09 14.99
C TRP A 398 10.10 -5.99 15.07
N SER A 399 11.25 -5.39 14.77
CA SER A 399 12.59 -5.97 14.81
C SER A 399 13.57 -4.86 15.21
N PRO A 400 14.82 -5.17 15.60
CA PRO A 400 15.86 -4.15 15.81
C PRO A 400 16.08 -3.23 14.60
N THR A 401 15.80 -3.72 13.39
CA THR A 401 15.87 -2.95 12.13
C THR A 401 14.64 -2.11 11.84
N SER A 402 13.60 -2.21 12.67
CA SER A 402 12.40 -1.38 12.54
C SER A 402 12.70 0.08 12.90
N ARG A 403 11.98 0.97 12.24
CA ARG A 403 12.10 2.42 12.40
C ARG A 403 11.61 2.90 13.76
N THR A 404 10.46 2.42 14.20
CA THR A 404 9.99 2.63 15.58
C THR A 404 10.90 1.90 16.56
N LYS A 405 11.28 2.57 17.65
CA LYS A 405 12.13 2.01 18.68
C LYS A 405 11.29 1.45 19.82
N TRP A 406 11.68 0.28 20.28
CA TRP A 406 11.19 -0.31 21.51
C TRP A 406 12.11 0.10 22.66
N THR A 407 11.54 0.67 23.71
CA THR A 407 12.25 1.20 24.87
C THR A 407 11.60 0.66 26.15
N ASN A 408 12.20 0.95 27.31
CA ASN A 408 11.56 0.66 28.60
C ASN A 408 10.22 1.39 28.80
N ARG A 409 9.97 2.48 28.04
CA ARG A 409 8.71 3.23 28.04
C ARG A 409 7.68 2.70 27.04
N GLY A 410 8.02 1.69 26.23
CA GLY A 410 7.16 1.17 25.16
C GLY A 410 7.67 1.55 23.76
N PHE A 411 6.75 1.68 22.80
CA PHE A 411 7.10 2.04 21.43
C PHE A 411 7.17 3.55 21.26
N ILE A 412 8.26 4.04 20.67
CA ILE A 412 8.40 5.47 20.32
C ILE A 412 8.68 5.56 18.82
N SER A 413 7.96 6.45 18.14
CA SER A 413 8.18 6.74 16.72
C SER A 413 9.61 7.23 16.49
N GLU A 414 10.17 6.95 15.32
CA GLU A 414 11.59 7.17 15.05
C GLU A 414 12.00 8.63 15.25
N ILE A 415 11.18 9.56 14.77
CA ILE A 415 11.48 11.00 14.83
C ILE A 415 11.58 11.50 16.27
N PHE A 416 10.73 10.98 17.18
CA PHE A 416 10.75 11.37 18.58
C PHE A 416 11.75 10.56 19.40
N SER A 417 12.20 9.41 18.92
CA SER A 417 13.26 8.65 19.60
C SER A 417 14.62 9.37 19.56
N SER A 418 14.88 10.16 18.51
CA SER A 418 16.06 11.03 18.40
C SER A 418 15.85 12.43 18.97
N TRP A 419 14.63 12.76 19.42
CA TRP A 419 14.30 14.07 19.95
C TRP A 419 14.62 14.12 21.45
N ASN A 420 15.40 15.11 21.88
CA ASN A 420 15.80 15.24 23.29
C ASN A 420 14.66 15.74 24.19
N GLY A 421 13.57 16.25 23.63
CA GLY A 421 12.38 16.62 24.39
C GLY A 421 11.41 15.46 24.59
N GLY A 422 10.33 15.70 25.33
CA GLY A 422 9.21 14.76 25.38
C GLY A 422 8.52 14.60 24.02
N VAL A 423 7.70 13.55 23.89
CA VAL A 423 6.82 13.36 22.72
C VAL A 423 5.84 14.54 22.70
N PRO A 424 5.75 15.32 21.61
CA PRO A 424 4.82 16.43 21.52
C PRO A 424 3.37 15.93 21.51
N PRO A 425 2.40 16.73 21.98
CA PRO A 425 1.00 16.36 21.93
C PRO A 425 0.55 16.10 20.48
N PRO A 426 -0.47 15.25 20.27
CA PRO A 426 -1.03 15.00 18.94
C PRO A 426 -1.53 16.29 18.29
N VAL A 427 -1.18 16.43 17.01
CA VAL A 427 -1.63 17.55 16.17
C VAL A 427 -3.04 17.28 15.68
N ASP A 428 -3.90 18.30 15.74
CA ASP A 428 -5.25 18.23 15.17
C ASP A 428 -5.17 18.18 13.63
N PRO A 429 -5.69 17.11 12.98
CA PRO A 429 -5.68 16.95 11.53
C PRO A 429 -6.32 18.09 10.75
N ASP A 430 -7.30 18.78 11.33
CA ASP A 430 -8.07 19.82 10.64
C ASP A 430 -7.40 21.19 10.74
N SER A 431 -6.63 21.43 11.78
CA SER A 431 -5.99 22.73 12.04
C SER A 431 -4.66 22.91 11.30
N GLU A 432 -3.95 21.82 10.96
CA GLU A 432 -2.56 21.92 10.51
C GLU A 432 -2.27 21.15 9.21
N ARG A 433 -1.88 21.88 8.15
CA ARG A 433 -1.39 21.26 6.91
C ARG A 433 -0.17 20.36 7.13
N SER A 434 0.59 20.60 8.20
CA SER A 434 1.73 19.78 8.59
C SER A 434 1.30 18.34 8.90
N PHE A 435 0.14 18.13 9.54
CA PHE A 435 -0.38 16.79 9.82
C PHE A 435 -0.57 15.99 8.53
N MET A 436 -1.19 16.61 7.51
CA MET A 436 -1.37 15.99 6.21
C MET A 436 -0.03 15.62 5.56
N TYR A 437 0.96 16.51 5.65
CA TYR A 437 2.31 16.25 5.13
C TYR A 437 2.98 15.07 5.86
N LEU A 438 2.90 15.03 7.19
CA LEU A 438 3.47 13.96 8.02
C LEU A 438 2.76 12.61 7.77
N ALA A 439 1.44 12.62 7.64
CA ALA A 439 0.64 11.45 7.29
C ALA A 439 0.98 10.94 5.89
N HIS A 440 1.11 11.85 4.92
CA HIS A 440 1.52 11.54 3.55
C HIS A 440 2.93 10.93 3.53
N ALA A 441 3.89 11.52 4.25
CA ALA A 441 5.26 11.01 4.36
C ALA A 441 5.28 9.59 4.93
N HIS A 442 4.55 9.34 6.03
CA HIS A 442 4.41 8.00 6.61
C HIS A 442 3.85 7.00 5.60
N MET A 443 2.72 7.31 4.97
CA MET A 443 2.01 6.34 4.13
C MET A 443 2.69 6.10 2.77
N SER A 444 3.35 7.11 2.21
CA SER A 444 4.17 6.97 1.00
C SER A 444 5.49 6.24 1.27
N LEU A 445 5.81 6.00 2.54
CA LEU A 445 7.12 5.53 3.01
C LEU A 445 8.25 6.46 2.53
N PHE A 446 7.90 7.73 2.29
CA PHE A 446 8.84 8.76 1.88
C PHE A 446 9.47 9.41 3.11
N GLY A 447 10.79 9.55 3.08
CA GLY A 447 11.57 9.98 4.23
C GLY A 447 11.96 8.83 5.15
N ASN A 448 12.91 9.14 6.05
CA ASN A 448 13.47 8.13 6.94
C ASN A 448 12.68 8.04 8.25
N ALA A 449 12.29 9.14 8.86
CA ALA A 449 11.60 9.12 10.16
C ALA A 449 10.10 9.42 10.04
N SER A 450 9.29 8.71 10.82
CA SER A 450 7.85 9.00 10.96
C SER A 450 7.50 9.42 12.39
N VAL A 451 6.50 10.28 12.52
CA VAL A 451 5.81 10.66 13.78
C VAL A 451 4.81 9.62 14.26
N PHE A 452 4.48 8.60 13.44
CA PHE A 452 3.47 7.61 13.79
C PHE A 452 4.08 6.26 14.14
N VAL A 453 3.48 5.61 15.14
CA VAL A 453 3.61 4.18 15.40
C VAL A 453 2.43 3.47 14.73
N SER A 454 2.69 2.79 13.62
CA SER A 454 1.67 2.00 12.91
C SER A 454 1.38 0.67 13.62
N VAL A 455 0.10 0.34 13.77
CA VAL A 455 -0.36 -0.94 14.32
C VAL A 455 -1.41 -1.54 13.40
N THR A 456 -1.55 -2.86 13.38
CA THR A 456 -2.58 -3.54 12.59
C THR A 456 -3.65 -4.16 13.48
N THR A 457 -4.91 -4.02 13.07
CA THR A 457 -6.06 -4.68 13.72
C THR A 457 -6.37 -6.05 13.10
N SER A 458 -5.51 -6.55 12.20
CA SER A 458 -5.64 -7.87 11.60
C SER A 458 -4.53 -8.79 12.10
N LEU A 459 -4.90 -9.79 12.92
CA LEU A 459 -3.98 -10.82 13.38
C LEU A 459 -3.31 -11.55 12.20
N LEU A 460 -4.07 -11.83 11.14
CA LEU A 460 -3.55 -12.45 9.92
C LEU A 460 -2.45 -11.59 9.26
N GLN A 461 -2.64 -10.28 9.20
CA GLN A 461 -1.66 -9.34 8.66
C GLN A 461 -0.43 -9.24 9.57
N ALA A 462 -0.60 -9.24 10.89
CA ALA A 462 0.49 -9.25 11.86
C ALA A 462 1.38 -10.49 11.70
N ILE A 463 0.80 -11.70 11.67
CA ILE A 463 1.60 -12.92 11.49
C ILE A 463 2.30 -12.94 10.12
N ASN A 464 1.65 -12.44 9.06
CA ASN A 464 2.28 -12.31 7.75
C ASN A 464 3.48 -11.35 7.79
N TYR A 465 3.34 -10.19 8.43
CA TYR A 465 4.45 -9.26 8.61
C TYR A 465 5.58 -9.86 9.43
N ALA A 466 5.29 -10.58 10.51
CA ALA A 466 6.31 -11.26 11.30
C ALA A 466 7.12 -12.24 10.45
N HIS A 467 6.47 -12.98 9.55
CA HIS A 467 7.14 -13.88 8.60
C HIS A 467 7.88 -13.17 7.45
N GLU A 468 7.72 -11.85 7.28
CA GLU A 468 8.51 -11.05 6.34
C GLU A 468 9.81 -10.53 6.97
N PHE A 469 9.80 -10.31 8.29
CA PHE A 469 11.02 -10.13 9.06
C PHE A 469 11.80 -11.46 9.13
N ASP A 470 13.05 -11.38 9.57
CA ASP A 470 13.89 -12.57 9.73
C ASP A 470 13.58 -13.23 11.09
N SER A 471 14.48 -14.05 11.62
CA SER A 471 14.26 -14.80 12.87
C SER A 471 14.08 -13.92 14.12
N ASP A 472 14.32 -12.62 14.01
CA ASP A 472 14.29 -11.62 15.08
C ASP A 472 12.94 -10.90 15.23
N ALA A 473 11.92 -11.30 14.46
CA ALA A 473 10.60 -10.70 14.49
C ALA A 473 9.93 -10.85 15.88
N GLN A 474 9.49 -9.73 16.44
CA GLN A 474 8.70 -9.63 17.66
C GLN A 474 7.27 -9.21 17.33
N ILE A 475 6.30 -9.74 18.07
CA ILE A 475 4.88 -9.38 17.97
C ILE A 475 4.44 -8.83 19.32
N ALA A 476 3.92 -7.61 19.33
CA ALA A 476 3.31 -6.99 20.50
C ALA A 476 1.78 -6.92 20.34
N VAL A 477 1.06 -7.17 21.43
CA VAL A 477 -0.41 -7.07 21.54
C VAL A 477 -0.73 -5.79 22.30
N ILE A 478 -1.56 -4.93 21.71
CA ILE A 478 -1.77 -3.55 22.17
C ILE A 478 -3.24 -3.36 22.55
N ASN A 479 -3.45 -2.85 23.77
CA ASN A 479 -4.73 -2.43 24.28
C ASN A 479 -5.11 -1.05 23.71
N LEU A 480 -5.99 -1.01 22.71
CA LEU A 480 -6.44 0.24 22.10
C LEU A 480 -7.36 1.09 23.01
N ASP A 481 -7.89 0.50 24.08
CA ASP A 481 -8.74 1.18 25.07
C ASP A 481 -7.96 1.80 26.23
N HIS A 482 -6.64 1.62 26.28
CA HIS A 482 -5.79 2.20 27.30
C HIS A 482 -5.95 3.73 27.33
N ILE A 483 -6.00 4.32 28.53
CA ILE A 483 -6.37 5.72 28.71
C ILE A 483 -5.43 6.69 27.99
N SER A 484 -4.13 6.39 27.95
CA SER A 484 -3.13 7.19 27.21
C SER A 484 -3.34 7.20 25.69
N LEU A 485 -4.06 6.20 25.14
CA LEU A 485 -4.38 6.15 23.72
C LEU A 485 -5.73 6.79 23.39
N LYS A 486 -6.46 7.29 24.41
CA LYS A 486 -7.74 8.01 24.25
C LYS A 486 -7.56 9.52 24.16
N GLU A 487 -6.32 10.01 24.23
CA GLU A 487 -6.00 11.40 23.95
C GLU A 487 -6.54 11.81 22.56
N GLN A 488 -7.07 13.03 22.48
CA GLN A 488 -7.65 13.55 21.26
C GLN A 488 -6.62 13.53 20.12
N HIS A 489 -7.02 13.09 18.94
CA HIS A 489 -6.14 12.97 17.77
C HIS A 489 -4.93 12.02 17.96
N LYS A 490 -4.89 11.19 19.01
CA LYS A 490 -3.80 10.21 19.19
C LYS A 490 -3.88 9.04 18.21
N LYS A 491 -5.08 8.65 17.79
CA LYS A 491 -5.35 7.48 16.94
C LYS A 491 -6.04 7.88 15.64
N HIS A 492 -5.54 7.39 14.51
CA HIS A 492 -6.16 7.60 13.21
C HIS A 492 -6.24 6.29 12.43
N GLN A 493 -7.39 6.02 11.81
CA GLN A 493 -7.50 4.90 10.86
C GLN A 493 -6.82 5.29 9.54
N ALA A 494 -5.89 4.47 9.06
CA ALA A 494 -5.13 4.78 7.85
C ALA A 494 -6.04 4.88 6.62
N ASN A 495 -7.11 4.08 6.54
CA ASN A 495 -8.09 4.17 5.45
C ASN A 495 -8.82 5.53 5.40
N ASP A 496 -9.18 6.07 6.57
CA ASP A 496 -9.90 7.33 6.66
C ASP A 496 -8.97 8.48 6.28
N LEU A 497 -7.73 8.46 6.78
CA LEU A 497 -6.70 9.42 6.38
C LEU A 497 -6.38 9.35 4.89
N LEU A 498 -6.26 8.15 4.30
CA LEU A 498 -6.05 7.99 2.86
C LEU A 498 -7.21 8.56 2.07
N SER A 499 -8.44 8.27 2.48
CA SER A 499 -9.65 8.78 1.80
C SER A 499 -9.70 10.31 1.86
N TRP A 500 -9.39 10.87 3.02
CA TRP A 500 -9.25 12.32 3.22
C TRP A 500 -8.16 12.91 2.32
N MET A 501 -6.92 12.41 2.38
CA MET A 501 -5.83 12.89 1.52
C MET A 501 -6.11 12.72 0.02
N GLN A 502 -6.81 11.66 -0.38
CA GLN A 502 -7.23 11.46 -1.77
C GLN A 502 -8.24 12.51 -2.21
N SER A 503 -9.18 12.88 -1.34
CA SER A 503 -10.12 13.96 -1.61
C SER A 503 -9.42 15.31 -1.80
N GLN A 504 -8.26 15.50 -1.16
CA GLN A 504 -7.38 16.67 -1.29
C GLN A 504 -6.35 16.54 -2.44
N GLY A 505 -6.39 15.46 -3.22
CA GLY A 505 -5.45 15.23 -4.33
C GLY A 505 -4.02 14.81 -3.93
N GLN A 506 -3.74 14.62 -2.63
CA GLN A 506 -2.38 14.36 -2.12
C GLN A 506 -1.97 12.87 -2.19
N ALA A 507 -2.93 11.94 -2.20
CA ALA A 507 -2.65 10.50 -2.17
C ALA A 507 -3.13 9.75 -3.42
N GLN A 508 -3.13 10.40 -4.59
CA GLN A 508 -3.56 9.78 -5.86
C GLN A 508 -2.66 8.60 -6.30
N TRP A 509 -1.42 8.54 -5.80
CA TRP A 509 -0.49 7.44 -6.03
C TRP A 509 -0.89 6.16 -5.28
N ALA A 510 -1.67 6.27 -4.20
CA ALA A 510 -1.90 5.18 -3.27
C ALA A 510 -2.91 4.17 -3.82
N ARG A 511 -2.42 2.95 -4.11
CA ARG A 511 -3.27 1.75 -4.27
C ARG A 511 -3.57 1.07 -2.94
N TYR A 512 -2.83 1.46 -1.91
CA TYR A 512 -3.00 1.02 -0.54
C TYR A 512 -4.34 1.49 0.01
N LYS A 513 -4.97 0.68 0.89
CA LYS A 513 -6.31 0.95 1.41
C LYS A 513 -6.35 1.23 2.91
N GLY A 514 -5.28 0.99 3.67
CA GLY A 514 -5.26 1.29 5.12
C GLY A 514 -6.32 0.60 5.98
N ALA A 515 -7.03 -0.42 5.47
CA ALA A 515 -8.29 -0.89 6.08
C ALA A 515 -8.13 -1.54 7.45
N CYS A 516 -6.96 -2.09 7.75
CA CYS A 516 -6.65 -2.78 9.00
C CYS A 516 -5.44 -2.13 9.69
N GLU A 517 -5.13 -0.87 9.39
CA GLU A 517 -4.00 -0.16 9.97
C GLU A 517 -4.51 1.06 10.73
N THR A 518 -4.00 1.21 11.95
CA THR A 518 -4.22 2.38 12.79
C THR A 518 -2.88 3.04 13.04
N LEU A 519 -2.80 4.34 12.78
CA LEU A 519 -1.63 5.17 13.04
C LEU A 519 -1.80 5.82 14.41
N ILE A 520 -0.83 5.59 15.30
CA ILE A 520 -0.81 6.18 16.64
C ILE A 520 0.25 7.27 16.69
N TRP A 521 -0.13 8.48 17.08
CA TRP A 521 0.77 9.62 17.15
C TRP A 521 1.82 9.44 18.25
N GLY A 522 3.08 9.55 17.86
CA GLY A 522 4.22 9.68 18.73
C GLY A 522 4.70 8.40 19.38
N ASP A 523 3.91 7.84 20.29
CA ASP A 523 4.30 6.72 21.14
C ASP A 523 3.12 5.84 21.56
N ILE A 524 3.45 4.61 21.97
CA ILE A 524 2.56 3.67 22.63
C ILE A 524 3.24 3.27 23.94
N PRO A 525 2.70 3.70 25.10
CA PRO A 525 3.36 3.46 26.36
C PRO A 525 3.33 1.97 26.72
N LYS A 526 4.31 1.51 27.50
CA LYS A 526 4.49 0.08 27.83
C LYS A 526 3.25 -0.51 28.52
N GLU A 527 2.54 0.28 29.31
CA GLU A 527 1.31 -0.10 30.01
C GLU A 527 0.14 -0.39 29.05
N ALA A 528 0.18 0.17 27.84
CA ALA A 528 -0.79 -0.16 26.79
C ALA A 528 -0.42 -1.44 26.02
N VAL A 529 0.76 -2.01 26.24
CA VAL A 529 1.20 -3.27 25.62
C VAL A 529 0.89 -4.41 26.57
N ILE A 530 -0.10 -5.24 26.19
CA ILE A 530 -0.55 -6.40 26.96
C ILE A 530 0.57 -7.43 27.05
N CYS A 531 1.18 -7.77 25.92
CA CYS A 531 2.36 -8.62 25.89
C CYS A 531 3.18 -8.38 24.61
N ASP A 532 4.41 -8.87 24.62
CA ASP A 532 5.24 -8.99 23.44
C ASP A 532 6.01 -10.32 23.47
N PHE A 533 6.21 -10.94 22.30
CA PHE A 533 6.91 -12.22 22.18
C PHE A 533 7.52 -12.41 20.78
N PRO A 534 8.58 -13.22 20.64
CA PRO A 534 9.18 -13.51 19.34
C PRO A 534 8.32 -14.47 18.52
N LEU A 535 8.35 -14.33 17.20
CA LEU A 535 7.67 -15.25 16.28
C LEU A 535 8.10 -16.71 16.51
N ALA A 536 9.38 -16.93 16.85
CA ALA A 536 9.91 -18.26 17.14
C ALA A 536 9.16 -18.97 18.27
N SER A 537 8.67 -18.23 19.26
CA SER A 537 7.94 -18.83 20.36
C SER A 537 6.48 -19.17 19.99
N LEU A 538 5.87 -18.43 19.04
CA LEU A 538 4.60 -18.84 18.42
C LEU A 538 4.77 -20.10 17.56
N GLN A 539 5.91 -20.23 16.87
CA GLN A 539 6.27 -21.46 16.14
C GLN A 539 6.48 -22.63 17.10
N HIS A 540 7.12 -22.39 18.25
CA HIS A 540 7.26 -23.40 19.29
C HIS A 540 5.89 -23.86 19.82
N LEU A 541 4.97 -22.92 20.10
CA LEU A 541 3.59 -23.26 20.51
C LEU A 541 2.91 -24.15 19.46
N ALA A 542 3.02 -23.81 18.18
CA ALA A 542 2.47 -24.61 17.09
C ALA A 542 3.16 -25.99 16.98
N HIS A 543 4.45 -26.10 17.26
CA HIS A 543 5.17 -27.38 17.23
C HIS A 543 4.77 -28.29 18.41
N THR A 544 4.67 -27.72 19.60
CA THR A 544 4.36 -28.44 20.84
C THR A 544 2.92 -28.97 20.86
N TYR A 545 1.97 -28.21 20.32
CA TYR A 545 0.56 -28.55 20.36
C TYR A 545 -0.02 -28.75 18.94
N LYS A 546 -0.36 -29.99 18.60
CA LYS A 546 -0.88 -30.36 17.26
C LYS A 546 -2.15 -29.60 16.87
N ASP A 547 -3.03 -29.34 17.83
CA ASP A 547 -4.25 -28.55 17.66
C ASP A 547 -3.93 -27.07 17.35
N CYS A 548 -2.95 -26.47 18.06
CA CYS A 548 -2.41 -25.14 17.73
C CYS A 548 -1.75 -25.11 16.34
N ASN A 549 -1.02 -26.16 15.93
CA ASN A 549 -0.47 -26.25 14.57
C ASN A 549 -1.57 -26.23 13.51
N LYS A 550 -2.63 -27.02 13.75
CA LYS A 550 -3.81 -27.11 12.87
C LYS A 550 -4.47 -25.74 12.74
N LEU A 551 -4.74 -25.08 13.88
CA LEU A 551 -5.32 -23.74 13.92
C LEU A 551 -4.42 -22.71 13.22
N LEU A 552 -3.22 -22.47 13.73
CA LEU A 552 -2.35 -21.38 13.27
C LEU A 552 -1.86 -21.57 11.84
N SER A 553 -1.59 -22.82 11.44
CA SER A 553 -1.22 -23.14 10.06
C SER A 553 -0.03 -22.31 9.54
N LEU A 554 0.99 -22.08 10.38
CA LEU A 554 2.08 -21.12 10.13
C LEU A 554 2.86 -21.37 8.82
N ALA A 555 2.90 -22.62 8.35
CA ALA A 555 3.48 -22.97 7.04
C ALA A 555 2.83 -22.23 5.85
N ALA A 556 1.59 -21.74 5.99
CA ALA A 556 0.92 -20.96 4.95
C ALA A 556 1.53 -19.56 4.75
N PHE A 557 2.19 -19.04 5.78
CA PHE A 557 2.81 -17.72 5.86
C PHE A 557 4.28 -17.72 5.42
N THR A 558 4.95 -18.87 5.45
CA THR A 558 6.35 -19.00 5.07
C THR A 558 6.57 -18.44 3.64
N PRO A 559 7.40 -17.41 3.49
CA PRO A 559 7.66 -16.79 2.19
C PRO A 559 8.33 -17.80 1.26
N LYS A 560 7.85 -17.85 0.01
CA LYS A 560 8.50 -18.66 -1.03
C LYS A 560 9.73 -17.92 -1.57
N PHE A 561 10.85 -18.62 -1.57
CA PHE A 561 12.06 -18.18 -2.25
C PHE A 561 11.98 -18.61 -3.72
N ARG A 562 12.26 -17.68 -4.63
CA ARG A 562 12.44 -17.96 -6.06
C ARG A 562 13.85 -17.52 -6.43
N ILE A 563 14.56 -18.37 -7.15
CA ILE A 563 15.80 -17.96 -7.80
C ILE A 563 15.38 -17.16 -9.04
N ASP A 564 15.85 -15.93 -9.12
CA ASP A 564 15.71 -15.10 -10.31
C ASP A 564 16.50 -15.74 -11.45
N ASP A 565 15.81 -16.08 -12.54
CA ASP A 565 16.38 -16.86 -13.62
C ASP A 565 17.52 -16.10 -14.32
N ASP A 566 17.44 -14.77 -14.35
CA ASP A 566 18.42 -13.90 -15.02
C ASP A 566 19.64 -13.60 -14.13
N SER A 567 19.45 -13.39 -12.83
CA SER A 567 20.52 -12.97 -11.91
C SER A 567 21.07 -14.09 -11.01
N GLY A 568 20.43 -15.26 -11.01
CA GLY A 568 20.73 -16.35 -10.06
C GLY A 568 20.44 -15.99 -8.60
N LYS A 569 19.85 -14.81 -8.34
CA LYS A 569 19.64 -14.28 -7.00
C LYS A 569 18.39 -14.85 -6.37
N VAL A 570 18.48 -15.26 -5.10
CA VAL A 570 17.31 -15.67 -4.33
C VAL A 570 16.46 -14.44 -4.00
N ILE A 571 15.28 -14.34 -4.61
CA ILE A 571 14.27 -13.32 -4.34
C ILE A 571 13.23 -13.90 -3.39
N ARG A 572 13.06 -13.24 -2.23
CA ARG A 572 11.97 -13.52 -1.29
C ARG A 572 10.68 -12.93 -1.88
N LYS A 573 9.74 -13.78 -2.28
CA LYS A 573 8.44 -13.32 -2.76
C LYS A 573 7.50 -13.09 -1.57
N LYS A 574 7.22 -11.82 -1.27
CA LYS A 574 6.24 -11.42 -0.26
C LYS A 574 4.88 -12.05 -0.57
N HIS A 575 4.31 -12.74 0.42
CA HIS A 575 2.93 -13.21 0.32
C HIS A 575 1.98 -12.04 0.59
N GLN A 576 1.04 -11.84 -0.33
CA GLN A 576 -0.07 -10.92 -0.06
C GLN A 576 -0.99 -11.58 0.96
N THR A 577 -1.43 -10.83 1.97
CA THR A 577 -2.36 -11.31 3.01
C THR A 577 -3.60 -11.96 2.40
N GLY A 578 -4.12 -11.43 1.28
CA GLY A 578 -5.25 -12.02 0.56
C GLY A 578 -4.99 -13.43 0.00
N THR A 579 -3.75 -13.73 -0.41
CA THR A 579 -3.34 -15.07 -0.86
C THR A 579 -3.27 -16.04 0.31
N ILE A 580 -2.79 -15.60 1.47
CA ILE A 580 -2.76 -16.41 2.70
C ILE A 580 -4.19 -16.69 3.16
N ALA A 581 -5.03 -15.66 3.25
CA ALA A 581 -6.44 -15.79 3.58
C ALA A 581 -7.14 -16.79 2.65
N LYS A 582 -6.84 -16.75 1.34
CA LYS A 582 -7.37 -17.73 0.38
C LYS A 582 -6.93 -19.16 0.70
N LYS A 583 -5.63 -19.39 0.96
CA LYS A 583 -5.13 -20.73 1.34
C LYS A 583 -5.75 -21.24 2.64
N LEU A 584 -5.97 -20.36 3.63
CA LEU A 584 -6.61 -20.74 4.89
C LEU A 584 -8.08 -21.11 4.67
N ARG A 585 -8.81 -20.34 3.85
CA ARG A 585 -10.20 -20.68 3.44
C ARG A 585 -10.29 -22.05 2.76
N GLU A 586 -9.35 -22.36 1.86
CA GLU A 586 -9.31 -23.64 1.14
C GLU A 586 -9.10 -24.85 2.06
N ARG A 587 -8.66 -24.65 3.31
CA ARG A 587 -8.55 -25.73 4.31
C ARG A 587 -9.88 -26.09 4.95
N CYS A 588 -10.93 -25.27 4.78
CA CYS A 588 -12.27 -25.50 5.33
C CYS A 588 -12.23 -25.94 6.80
N MET A 589 -11.57 -25.14 7.65
CA MET A 589 -11.44 -25.48 9.07
C MET A 589 -12.82 -25.44 9.74
N THR A 590 -13.19 -26.53 10.42
CA THR A 590 -14.41 -26.62 11.22
C THR A 590 -14.13 -26.31 12.68
N LEU A 591 -15.08 -25.69 13.37
CA LEU A 591 -14.97 -25.44 14.81
C LEU A 591 -15.28 -26.73 15.60
N ASP A 592 -14.24 -27.47 15.97
CA ASP A 592 -14.31 -28.65 16.84
C ASP A 592 -13.73 -28.37 18.24
N GLN A 593 -13.78 -29.36 19.14
CA GLN A 593 -13.27 -29.24 20.51
C GLN A 593 -11.77 -28.95 20.57
N ASP A 594 -10.98 -29.51 19.64
CA ASP A 594 -9.54 -29.31 19.58
C ASP A 594 -9.20 -27.90 19.10
N ILE A 595 -9.93 -27.37 18.11
CA ILE A 595 -9.81 -25.99 17.65
C ILE A 595 -10.21 -25.02 18.76
N ALA A 596 -11.32 -25.26 19.47
CA ALA A 596 -11.71 -24.41 20.61
C ALA A 596 -10.64 -24.40 21.71
N ARG A 597 -10.07 -25.57 22.04
CA ARG A 597 -8.94 -25.70 22.98
C ARG A 597 -7.71 -24.93 22.48
N ALA A 598 -7.35 -25.07 21.20
CA ALA A 598 -6.24 -24.36 20.58
C ALA A 598 -6.44 -22.85 20.61
N MET A 599 -7.65 -22.36 20.35
CA MET A 599 -7.98 -20.93 20.45
C MET A 599 -7.74 -20.42 21.87
N GLY A 600 -8.09 -21.18 22.90
CA GLY A 600 -7.83 -20.84 24.31
C GLY A 600 -6.33 -20.73 24.62
N ARG A 601 -5.54 -21.72 24.18
CA ARG A 601 -4.06 -21.70 24.34
C ARG A 601 -3.40 -20.56 23.57
N VAL A 602 -3.87 -20.27 22.36
CA VAL A 602 -3.34 -19.16 21.57
C VAL A 602 -3.73 -17.82 22.22
N ALA A 603 -4.96 -17.66 22.69
CA ALA A 603 -5.36 -16.45 23.41
C ALA A 603 -4.56 -16.22 24.70
N ALA A 604 -4.31 -17.30 25.47
CA ALA A 604 -3.40 -17.31 26.61
C ALA A 604 -2.00 -16.79 26.24
N TYR A 605 -1.46 -17.34 25.16
CA TYR A 605 -0.13 -17.03 24.65
C TYR A 605 0.00 -15.56 24.21
N PHE A 606 -1.07 -14.99 23.66
CA PHE A 606 -1.20 -13.57 23.32
C PHE A 606 -1.47 -12.68 24.54
N GLY A 607 -1.21 -13.18 25.77
CA GLY A 607 -1.28 -12.40 27.00
C GLY A 607 -2.70 -12.05 27.46
N LEU A 608 -3.74 -12.60 26.81
CA LEU A 608 -5.12 -12.19 27.10
C LEU A 608 -5.64 -12.66 28.46
N GLY A 609 -4.90 -13.54 29.15
CA GLY A 609 -5.20 -13.97 30.52
C GLY A 609 -4.61 -13.08 31.61
N GLN A 610 -3.86 -12.02 31.24
CA GLN A 610 -3.21 -11.13 32.22
C GLN A 610 -4.20 -10.16 32.87
N SER A 611 -3.83 -9.64 34.05
CA SER A 611 -4.57 -8.58 34.72
C SER A 611 -4.64 -7.32 33.86
N GLY A 612 -5.81 -6.69 33.75
CA GLY A 612 -6.02 -5.47 32.97
C GLY A 612 -6.47 -5.68 31.52
N VAL A 613 -6.48 -6.94 31.04
CA VAL A 613 -7.21 -7.31 29.82
C VAL A 613 -8.71 -7.22 30.08
N SER A 614 -9.52 -6.95 29.07
CA SER A 614 -10.99 -6.94 29.17
C SER A 614 -11.63 -8.10 28.41
N LEU A 615 -12.84 -8.48 28.81
CA LEU A 615 -13.64 -9.48 28.06
C LEU A 615 -13.88 -9.04 26.60
N LEU A 616 -13.96 -7.73 26.33
CA LEU A 616 -14.13 -7.19 24.98
C LEU A 616 -12.94 -7.54 24.07
N GLN A 617 -11.72 -7.52 24.63
CA GLN A 617 -10.50 -7.86 23.90
C GLN A 617 -10.43 -9.36 23.60
N ILE A 618 -10.79 -10.22 24.56
CA ILE A 618 -10.87 -11.67 24.34
C ILE A 618 -11.91 -11.97 23.24
N ARG A 619 -13.09 -11.34 23.31
CA ARG A 619 -14.15 -11.46 22.30
C ARG A 619 -13.65 -11.09 20.91
N GLU A 620 -12.95 -9.97 20.81
CA GLU A 620 -12.42 -9.49 19.53
C GLU A 620 -11.35 -10.43 18.99
N PHE A 621 -10.46 -10.92 19.84
CA PHE A 621 -9.44 -11.90 19.44
C PHE A 621 -10.06 -13.18 18.87
N VAL A 622 -11.09 -13.72 19.54
CA VAL A 622 -11.84 -14.88 19.05
C VAL A 622 -12.50 -14.58 17.70
N SER A 623 -13.13 -13.41 17.56
CA SER A 623 -13.71 -12.98 16.27
C SER A 623 -12.66 -12.92 15.15
N MET A 624 -11.45 -12.42 15.44
CA MET A 624 -10.35 -12.32 14.46
C MET A 624 -9.80 -13.67 14.03
N LEU A 625 -9.81 -14.67 14.92
CA LEU A 625 -9.45 -16.04 14.57
C LEU A 625 -10.50 -16.65 13.65
N VAL A 626 -11.78 -16.51 14.00
CA VAL A 626 -12.89 -17.06 13.22
C VAL A 626 -12.94 -16.46 11.82
N ASP A 627 -12.90 -15.13 11.68
CA ASP A 627 -12.96 -14.49 10.36
C ASP A 627 -11.63 -14.58 9.57
N GLY A 628 -10.48 -14.53 10.25
CA GLY A 628 -9.15 -14.56 9.64
C GLY A 628 -8.77 -15.94 9.10
N TRP A 629 -9.13 -17.02 9.81
CA TRP A 629 -8.91 -18.41 9.41
C TRP A 629 -10.11 -19.04 8.74
N ASN A 630 -11.23 -18.31 8.66
CA ASN A 630 -12.48 -18.76 8.06
C ASN A 630 -12.94 -20.10 8.66
N ILE A 631 -13.07 -20.11 9.98
CA ILE A 631 -13.51 -21.26 10.77
C ILE A 631 -15.03 -21.38 10.61
N GLN A 632 -15.48 -22.45 9.96
CA GLN A 632 -16.87 -22.71 9.61
C GLN A 632 -17.54 -23.68 10.59
N ASP A 633 -18.83 -23.94 10.35
CA ASP A 633 -19.62 -25.00 10.99
C ASP A 633 -19.64 -24.93 12.51
N ALA A 634 -19.58 -23.71 13.05
CA ALA A 634 -19.87 -23.51 14.46
C ALA A 634 -21.34 -23.92 14.70
N PRO A 635 -21.64 -24.82 15.66
CA PRO A 635 -22.98 -25.30 15.93
C PRO A 635 -23.81 -24.23 16.66
N MET A 636 -24.04 -23.09 16.00
CA MET A 636 -24.66 -21.90 16.59
C MET A 636 -26.10 -22.13 17.07
N ASN A 637 -26.76 -23.14 16.49
CA ASN A 637 -28.14 -23.51 16.83
C ASN A 637 -28.21 -24.58 17.93
N GLU A 638 -27.10 -25.25 18.25
CA GLU A 638 -27.05 -26.30 19.27
C GLU A 638 -26.35 -25.77 20.53
N LEU A 639 -27.16 -25.26 21.47
CA LEU A 639 -26.68 -24.62 22.69
C LEU A 639 -25.71 -25.51 23.50
N HIS A 640 -25.99 -26.82 23.57
CA HIS A 640 -25.16 -27.78 24.29
C HIS A 640 -23.77 -27.95 23.66
N ALA A 641 -23.72 -28.14 22.33
CA ALA A 641 -22.45 -28.25 21.60
C ALA A 641 -21.63 -26.96 21.74
N MET A 642 -22.26 -25.79 21.61
CA MET A 642 -21.59 -24.51 21.78
C MET A 642 -21.05 -24.31 23.21
N ARG A 643 -21.81 -24.72 24.23
CA ARG A 643 -21.37 -24.68 25.63
C ARG A 643 -20.17 -25.59 25.88
N GLU A 644 -20.14 -26.77 25.28
CA GLU A 644 -19.01 -27.70 25.38
C GLU A 644 -17.75 -27.09 24.75
N LEU A 645 -17.85 -26.53 23.54
CA LEU A 645 -16.75 -25.82 22.88
C LEU A 645 -16.24 -24.65 23.73
N ALA A 646 -17.15 -23.84 24.26
CA ALA A 646 -16.80 -22.71 25.13
C ALA A 646 -16.07 -23.17 26.41
N MET A 647 -16.49 -24.29 26.98
CA MET A 647 -15.82 -24.89 28.13
C MET A 647 -14.40 -25.36 27.79
N LYS A 648 -14.18 -25.98 26.62
CA LYS A 648 -12.83 -26.36 26.17
C LYS A 648 -11.92 -25.16 25.95
N PHE A 649 -12.44 -24.08 25.37
CA PHE A 649 -11.72 -22.81 25.25
C PHE A 649 -11.35 -22.26 26.64
N ALA A 650 -12.33 -22.15 27.53
CA ALA A 650 -12.14 -21.53 28.84
C ALA A 650 -11.19 -22.32 29.76
N PHE A 651 -11.17 -23.66 29.68
CA PHE A 651 -10.20 -24.48 30.42
C PHE A 651 -8.77 -24.42 29.85
N ALA A 652 -8.63 -24.20 28.55
CA ALA A 652 -7.32 -24.00 27.92
C ALA A 652 -6.78 -22.57 28.11
N PHE A 653 -7.67 -21.64 28.45
CA PHE A 653 -7.35 -20.28 28.82
C PHE A 653 -6.77 -20.23 30.25
N PRO A 654 -5.82 -19.33 30.57
CA PRO A 654 -5.11 -19.37 31.84
C PRO A 654 -6.05 -19.08 33.00
N ARG A 655 -5.96 -19.88 34.07
CA ARG A 655 -6.70 -19.62 35.32
C ARG A 655 -6.23 -18.37 36.08
N GLN A 656 -5.11 -17.78 35.67
CA GLN A 656 -4.56 -16.56 36.28
C GLN A 656 -5.40 -15.31 35.96
N SER A 657 -6.37 -15.40 35.04
CA SER A 657 -7.28 -14.29 34.77
C SER A 657 -8.26 -14.10 35.91
N SER A 658 -8.54 -12.86 36.30
CA SER A 658 -9.56 -12.49 37.30
C SER A 658 -11.00 -12.72 36.83
N PHE A 659 -11.22 -13.25 35.62
CA PHE A 659 -12.54 -13.48 35.05
C PHE A 659 -13.19 -14.75 35.60
N LEU A 660 -14.51 -14.70 35.73
CA LEU A 660 -15.29 -15.90 35.99
C LEU A 660 -15.26 -16.80 34.76
N LEU A 661 -15.21 -18.12 34.98
CA LEU A 661 -15.22 -19.13 33.91
C LEU A 661 -16.41 -18.91 32.94
N GLN A 662 -17.58 -18.59 33.49
CA GLN A 662 -18.80 -18.35 32.70
C GLN A 662 -18.67 -17.12 31.79
N ASP A 663 -17.99 -16.07 32.24
CA ASP A 663 -17.78 -14.86 31.44
C ASP A 663 -16.86 -15.13 30.26
N VAL A 664 -15.78 -15.90 30.48
CA VAL A 664 -14.86 -16.33 29.41
C VAL A 664 -15.58 -17.20 28.39
N MET A 665 -16.42 -18.14 28.84
CA MET A 665 -17.25 -18.97 27.97
C MET A 665 -18.20 -18.11 27.13
N GLN A 666 -18.95 -17.19 27.75
CA GLN A 666 -19.88 -16.32 27.04
C GLN A 666 -19.18 -15.41 26.02
N THR A 667 -18.01 -14.90 26.41
CA THR A 667 -17.16 -14.05 25.56
C THR A 667 -16.68 -14.79 24.32
N PHE A 668 -16.30 -16.07 24.46
CA PHE A 668 -15.95 -16.93 23.34
C PHE A 668 -17.13 -17.15 22.38
N ILE A 669 -18.31 -17.45 22.90
CA ILE A 669 -19.53 -17.65 22.10
C ILE A 669 -19.85 -16.39 21.29
N GLU A 670 -19.78 -15.21 21.93
CA GLU A 670 -20.04 -13.95 21.23
C GLU A 670 -18.96 -13.63 20.19
N GLY A 671 -17.70 -13.95 20.48
CA GLY A 671 -16.61 -13.83 19.50
C GLY A 671 -16.85 -14.66 18.25
N ILE A 672 -17.35 -15.89 18.39
CA ILE A 672 -17.72 -16.74 17.26
C ILE A 672 -18.88 -16.14 16.47
N ARG A 673 -19.92 -15.62 17.14
CA ARG A 673 -21.06 -14.96 16.48
C ARG A 673 -20.58 -13.79 15.62
N ILE A 674 -19.74 -12.92 16.18
CA ILE A 674 -19.21 -11.74 15.48
C ILE A 674 -18.35 -12.17 14.29
N GLY A 675 -17.42 -13.12 14.49
CA GLY A 675 -16.55 -13.63 13.42
C GLY A 675 -17.35 -14.26 12.28
N SER A 676 -18.39 -15.04 12.59
CA SER A 676 -19.27 -15.65 11.59
C SER A 676 -20.02 -14.60 10.77
N ARG A 677 -20.59 -13.58 11.43
CA ARG A 677 -21.24 -12.45 10.74
C ARG A 677 -20.27 -11.68 9.84
N ASN A 678 -19.02 -11.50 10.27
CA ASN A 678 -17.99 -10.87 9.44
C ASN A 678 -17.72 -11.68 8.16
N MET A 679 -17.60 -13.01 8.28
CA MET A 679 -17.42 -13.89 7.13
C MET A 679 -18.58 -13.77 6.13
N ASP A 680 -19.82 -13.83 6.62
CA ASP A 680 -21.02 -13.70 5.78
C ASP A 680 -21.06 -12.37 5.02
N TYR A 681 -20.78 -11.28 5.75
CA TYR A 681 -20.72 -9.94 5.17
C TYR A 681 -19.68 -9.85 4.03
N PHE A 682 -18.47 -10.38 4.25
CA PHE A 682 -17.42 -10.35 3.23
C PHE A 682 -17.69 -11.35 2.09
N ALA A 683 -18.35 -12.47 2.34
CA ALA A 683 -18.76 -13.43 1.32
C ALA A 683 -19.78 -12.82 0.34
N VAL A 684 -20.81 -12.15 0.85
CA VAL A 684 -21.80 -11.42 0.02
C VAL A 684 -21.12 -10.34 -0.82
N ARG A 685 -20.18 -9.59 -0.22
CA ARG A 685 -19.43 -8.55 -0.93
C ARG A 685 -18.56 -9.13 -2.05
N ALA A 686 -17.90 -10.27 -1.82
CA ALA A 686 -17.09 -10.95 -2.83
C ALA A 686 -17.95 -11.43 -4.01
N ARG A 687 -19.14 -11.98 -3.77
CA ARG A 687 -20.10 -12.38 -4.82
C ARG A 687 -20.54 -11.19 -5.67
N ARG A 688 -20.89 -10.06 -5.04
CA ARG A 688 -21.27 -8.81 -5.75
C ARG A 688 -20.15 -8.27 -6.63
N GLN A 689 -18.88 -8.43 -6.21
CA GLN A 689 -17.74 -8.03 -7.04
C GLN A 689 -17.55 -8.95 -8.25
N LYS A 690 -17.84 -10.26 -8.11
CA LYS A 690 -17.79 -11.23 -9.21
C LYS A 690 -18.90 -11.01 -10.23
N HIS A 691 -20.11 -10.60 -9.82
CA HIS A 691 -21.21 -10.31 -10.75
C HIS A 691 -21.09 -8.94 -11.45
N ARG A 692 -20.22 -8.04 -10.97
CA ARG A 692 -19.97 -6.75 -11.64
C ARG A 692 -18.95 -6.81 -12.78
N THR A 693 -18.28 -7.94 -12.96
CA THR A 693 -17.60 -8.20 -14.24
C THR A 693 -18.67 -8.65 -15.23
N PRO A 694 -18.83 -7.98 -16.39
CA PRO A 694 -19.80 -8.40 -17.40
C PRO A 694 -19.62 -9.89 -17.64
N SER A 695 -20.68 -10.67 -17.45
CA SER A 695 -20.66 -12.08 -17.83
C SER A 695 -20.37 -12.16 -19.32
N ASP A 696 -19.51 -13.08 -19.74
CA ASP A 696 -19.25 -13.37 -21.15
C ASP A 696 -20.54 -13.73 -21.93
N ASP A 697 -21.63 -14.04 -21.22
CA ASP A 697 -22.96 -14.32 -21.78
C ASP A 697 -23.70 -13.09 -22.35
N ASP A 698 -23.25 -11.86 -22.08
CA ASP A 698 -23.80 -10.66 -22.75
C ASP A 698 -23.16 -10.40 -24.13
N CYS A 699 -22.25 -11.28 -24.58
CA CYS A 699 -21.81 -11.34 -25.98
C CYS A 699 -22.73 -12.23 -26.81
N LEU A 700 -24.04 -11.95 -26.84
CA LEU A 700 -24.88 -12.46 -27.93
C LEU A 700 -24.36 -11.89 -29.24
N THR A 701 -24.02 -12.78 -30.18
CA THR A 701 -23.56 -12.39 -31.50
C THR A 701 -24.65 -11.58 -32.23
N PRO A 702 -24.29 -10.62 -33.10
CA PRO A 702 -25.27 -9.77 -33.80
C PRO A 702 -26.30 -10.51 -34.68
N VAL A 703 -26.17 -11.83 -34.86
CA VAL A 703 -27.02 -12.63 -35.75
C VAL A 703 -28.40 -12.91 -35.15
N ASP A 704 -28.55 -12.91 -33.82
CA ASP A 704 -29.82 -13.26 -33.19
C ASP A 704 -30.77 -12.06 -32.97
N ARG A 705 -30.29 -10.82 -33.14
CA ARG A 705 -31.14 -9.61 -33.02
C ARG A 705 -31.98 -9.31 -34.27
N THR A 706 -31.66 -9.87 -35.42
CA THR A 706 -32.36 -9.59 -36.68
C THR A 706 -33.61 -10.44 -36.92
N LEU A 707 -33.84 -11.50 -36.14
CA LEU A 707 -35.01 -12.38 -36.30
C LEU A 707 -36.25 -11.98 -35.48
N ALA A 708 -36.10 -11.10 -34.48
CA ALA A 708 -37.22 -10.69 -33.63
C ALA A 708 -38.00 -9.44 -34.12
N ALA A 709 -37.55 -8.75 -35.17
CA ALA A 709 -38.08 -7.44 -35.57
C ALA A 709 -39.01 -7.45 -36.81
N ARG A 710 -39.52 -8.60 -37.25
CA ARG A 710 -40.46 -8.67 -38.40
C ARG A 710 -41.77 -9.32 -38.02
N LYS A 711 -42.75 -8.51 -37.60
CA LYS A 711 -44.19 -8.60 -37.96
C LYS A 711 -45.02 -7.59 -37.14
N VAL A 712 -45.26 -6.41 -37.69
CA VAL A 712 -46.49 -5.62 -37.41
C VAL A 712 -46.85 -4.86 -38.72
N PRO A 713 -48.09 -4.98 -39.23
CA PRO A 713 -48.52 -4.28 -40.43
C PRO A 713 -48.97 -2.85 -40.11
N ARG A 714 -48.56 -1.88 -40.94
CA ARG A 714 -49.03 -0.48 -40.90
C ARG A 714 -50.38 -0.38 -41.60
N ASN A 715 -51.45 -0.10 -40.84
CA ASN A 715 -52.66 0.52 -41.37
C ASN A 715 -52.50 2.04 -41.39
N ARG A 716 -53.06 2.64 -42.44
CA ARG A 716 -52.88 4.03 -42.84
C ARG A 716 -54.27 4.65 -42.91
N GLU A 717 -54.67 5.43 -41.90
CA GLU A 717 -55.88 6.25 -41.97
C GLU A 717 -55.63 7.64 -41.39
N THR A 718 -55.79 8.61 -42.29
CA THR A 718 -56.46 9.92 -42.15
C THR A 718 -56.51 10.62 -40.78
N PHE A 719 -55.92 11.82 -40.71
CA PHE A 719 -56.39 12.86 -39.79
C PHE A 719 -56.61 14.19 -40.53
N GLN A 720 -57.86 14.64 -40.48
CA GLN A 720 -58.32 15.97 -40.86
C GLN A 720 -57.85 17.03 -39.84
N SER A 721 -57.69 18.25 -40.35
CA SER A 721 -57.63 19.53 -39.66
C SER A 721 -58.63 19.69 -38.51
N ILE A 722 -58.26 20.44 -37.46
CA ILE A 722 -59.07 21.55 -36.88
C ILE A 722 -58.30 22.25 -35.72
N LEU A 723 -58.13 23.56 -35.93
CA LEU A 723 -58.17 24.74 -35.02
C LEU A 723 -57.28 24.87 -33.76
N LEU A 724 -56.51 25.97 -33.79
CA LEU A 724 -56.02 26.76 -32.66
C LEU A 724 -57.16 27.30 -31.78
N PRO A 725 -56.88 27.65 -30.51
CA PRO A 725 -56.88 29.08 -30.21
C PRO A 725 -55.72 29.57 -29.34
N SER A 726 -55.58 30.88 -29.41
CA SER A 726 -54.57 31.80 -28.91
C SER A 726 -54.62 32.11 -27.41
N SER A 727 -53.54 32.78 -26.98
CA SER A 727 -53.36 33.72 -25.85
C SER A 727 -53.17 33.15 -24.44
N HIS A 728 -51.95 33.30 -23.90
CA HIS A 728 -51.63 34.37 -22.95
C HIS A 728 -50.12 34.49 -22.69
N THR A 729 -49.62 35.71 -22.88
CA THR A 729 -48.29 36.22 -22.51
C THR A 729 -48.34 36.87 -21.13
N ASN A 730 -47.29 36.69 -20.32
CA ASN A 730 -46.71 37.58 -19.29
C ASN A 730 -45.47 36.85 -18.73
N VAL A 731 -44.21 37.17 -19.06
CA VAL A 731 -43.39 38.39 -18.81
C VAL A 731 -43.03 38.62 -17.33
N LEU A 732 -41.78 38.19 -17.03
CA LEU A 732 -40.70 38.79 -16.22
C LEU A 732 -40.87 39.18 -14.74
N LYS A 733 -39.86 38.75 -13.95
CA LYS A 733 -38.87 39.52 -13.13
C LYS A 733 -38.54 38.69 -11.87
N PHE A 734 -37.31 38.56 -11.36
CA PHE A 734 -36.05 39.28 -11.47
C PHE A 734 -34.88 38.30 -11.34
#